data_AF-A0A094DQ59-F1
#
_entry.id   AF-A0A094DQ59-F1
#
_cell.length_a   1.000
_cell.length_b   1.000
_cell.length_c   1.000
_cell.angle_alpha   90.00
_cell.angle_beta   90.00
_cell.angle_gamma   90.00
#
_symmetry.space_group_name_H-M   'P 1'
#
loop_
_entity.id
_entity.type
_entity.pdbx_description
1 polymer ?
#
loop_
_entity_poly.entity_id
_entity_poly.type
_entity_poly.pdbx_seq_one_letter_code
_entity_poly.pdbx_strand_id
1 'polypeptide(L)'
;MADPLSIIAGTVGICDVCWRVFQYLKNVREASGSIQGEIEGLQRELSSLRNVNEALEAIYTKDHSTPKYNIQTQRRLACNEEVQLLWLDVNGIREGCKEAVEDLGRLLEDRYGPLIKGIVGKGETKVTSTFDGLKKQLRRQSRSEDLSQFRLRLANYQGRLQVLLTALNISYTCNINGSAEHLTEYIQRLGYELHSQIIALRQDVKETTSVPLIDCPSSATAIASLLSFNKHFDTPRPVSSIFTGRSDLMKRLGDAVFSAEPCYTQRRFIIYGLGGSGKTEICCKFAQDHQQLFWGVFWVDAASPATVKSTFSRIAHFGGVEPNAEAAKSWLSSLDQPWLLLIENANGDESDFNLPNLFPEGRRGTVLVTTRDSSYKIHGTVGSRWLQFEKMDVDEADELLLRAASIQSRDVATRNGATVVSQTLGFLPLALVHAGKAILDGLCTLSDYVAYFWRFLDRVRKNTFDDDESNMRVYSTYEILFLGLESKRDQRLKGYVAAGDAVELLKVFSFLSCENIQLDILIKAVENFKIEQDAQKSDVKQHVQKQQNALQLLTWAELLQKIKLIRNFEVLKENPPVLPAVLREYDIDRLRKALTLLAQLALITHHDISSHYSMHPLVHIWSRYRPEMKLQEQAVWCQAAATTLTHCVLLPPLGTTESDVRLRLQLIPHVTHVLRCQNDINLKFEEQRRKRNKLWPLFGKHKFNRTDARMYAKFSMVYAQGGMWTDAEMLQRHVKDFVCSMMGTSHPVAVDIVLALSGSLMNQTRANEAAEMQKQALGACIDVHGPEHTKTLMVMNMLATSYVYGGRFQAAMSLYEEAIAKLTRTKGMSDEDTLRAVDGLGRLMMRYQRHGEAESLHERAAVGLEKVLGRTNLDTLTAKASLAMAKLQLQGDKIPAAHDLIEHVYEERKKQLGKEHPLTLLAICDFARIEAALGNTEKAEEMMLGALTIAKRNLGQDHQGVLMGMAHLANLYVQTQRYQEAENILIHVIRPEKYIDSVRDDGEHPDRIAALWYLMSCYSAQDKNREALDISYQLYRAIENCGGEGLGKNHIMAKKVLERRRELETSLGPG
;
A
#
# COMPACT_ATOMS: atom_id res chain seq x y z
N MET A 1 -27.84 16.97 33.84
CA MET A 1 -27.49 17.82 32.69
C MET A 1 -28.03 19.22 32.95
N ALA A 2 -27.18 20.23 32.96
CA ALA A 2 -27.64 21.62 33.05
C ALA A 2 -28.20 22.05 31.69
N ASP A 3 -29.35 22.70 31.69
CA ASP A 3 -29.95 23.31 30.49
C ASP A 3 -29.04 24.45 29.98
N PRO A 4 -28.79 24.60 28.67
CA PRO A 4 -28.14 25.77 28.06
C PRO A 4 -28.59 27.13 28.62
N LEU A 5 -29.86 27.28 29.02
CA LEU A 5 -30.37 28.49 29.70
C LEU A 5 -29.68 28.76 31.05
N SER A 6 -29.35 27.70 31.80
CA SER A 6 -28.60 27.80 33.06
C SER A 6 -27.12 28.14 32.81
N ILE A 7 -26.58 27.74 31.66
CA ILE A 7 -25.22 28.11 31.20
C ILE A 7 -25.17 29.62 30.89
N ILE A 8 -26.25 30.20 30.39
CA ILE A 8 -26.37 31.61 30.01
C ILE A 8 -26.69 32.51 31.21
N ALA A 9 -27.56 32.07 32.11
CA ALA A 9 -27.83 32.80 33.35
C ALA A 9 -26.55 32.99 34.19
N GLY A 10 -25.64 32.01 34.19
CA GLY A 10 -24.35 32.15 34.88
C GLY A 10 -23.30 32.97 34.13
N THR A 11 -23.35 33.11 32.80
CA THR A 11 -22.46 34.05 32.07
C THR A 11 -22.76 35.50 32.41
N VAL A 12 -24.04 35.86 32.60
CA VAL A 12 -24.44 37.18 33.12
C VAL A 12 -23.87 37.40 34.52
N GLY A 13 -23.90 36.37 35.38
CA GLY A 13 -23.29 36.41 36.71
C GLY A 13 -21.77 36.63 36.68
N ILE A 14 -21.04 35.91 35.81
CA ILE A 14 -19.58 36.10 35.66
C ILE A 14 -19.26 37.49 35.11
N CYS A 15 -20.02 38.00 34.14
CA CYS A 15 -19.81 39.33 33.58
C CYS A 15 -20.03 40.44 34.62
N ASP A 16 -21.05 40.29 35.48
CA ASP A 16 -21.28 41.20 36.61
C ASP A 16 -20.14 41.16 37.62
N VAL A 17 -19.69 39.96 38.02
CA VAL A 17 -18.55 39.82 38.96
C VAL A 17 -17.26 40.38 38.34
N CYS A 18 -16.95 40.06 37.07
CA CYS A 18 -15.80 40.62 36.36
C CYS A 18 -15.86 42.15 36.28
N TRP A 19 -17.05 42.71 36.06
CA TRP A 19 -17.25 44.16 36.03
C TRP A 19 -17.03 44.81 37.39
N ARG A 20 -17.54 44.21 38.47
CA ARG A 20 -17.32 44.70 39.84
C ARG A 20 -15.85 44.67 40.21
N VAL A 21 -15.15 43.57 39.93
CA VAL A 21 -13.69 43.45 40.16
C VAL A 21 -12.92 44.44 39.29
N PHE A 22 -13.31 44.63 38.03
CA PHE A 22 -12.71 45.61 37.13
C PHE A 22 -12.85 47.04 37.67
N GLN A 23 -14.04 47.43 38.13
CA GLN A 23 -14.28 48.74 38.74
C GLN A 23 -13.47 48.92 40.02
N TYR A 24 -13.40 47.90 40.87
CA TYR A 24 -12.56 47.91 42.07
C TYR A 24 -11.09 48.13 41.71
N LEU A 25 -10.54 47.36 40.77
CA LEU A 25 -9.16 47.49 40.30
C LEU A 25 -8.86 48.85 39.66
N LYS A 26 -9.84 49.44 38.95
CA LYS A 26 -9.72 50.78 38.36
C LYS A 26 -9.57 51.85 39.44
N ASN A 27 -10.42 51.80 40.48
CA ASN A 27 -10.35 52.72 41.61
C ASN A 27 -9.02 52.57 42.38
N VAL A 28 -8.52 51.34 42.52
CA VAL A 28 -7.22 51.06 43.16
C VAL A 28 -6.04 51.61 42.35
N ARG A 29 -6.10 51.50 41.02
CA ARG A 29 -5.08 52.05 40.10
C ARG A 29 -4.99 53.57 40.19
N GLU A 30 -6.12 54.26 40.24
CA GLU A 30 -6.16 55.72 40.39
C GLU A 30 -5.55 56.20 41.73
N ALA A 31 -5.51 55.31 42.74
CA ALA A 31 -4.92 55.59 44.06
C ALA A 31 -3.44 55.13 44.23
N SER A 32 -2.89 54.27 43.35
CA SER A 32 -1.58 53.63 43.54
C SER A 32 -0.74 53.57 42.25
N GLY A 33 0.30 54.41 42.17
CA GLY A 33 1.17 54.50 40.99
C GLY A 33 2.26 53.41 40.83
N SER A 34 2.37 52.39 41.70
CA SER A 34 3.48 51.40 41.64
C SER A 34 3.10 49.95 41.33
N ILE A 35 1.82 49.60 41.20
CA ILE A 35 1.33 48.25 40.80
C ILE A 35 0.60 48.33 39.44
N GLN A 36 0.85 49.42 38.71
CA GLN A 36 0.06 49.81 37.56
C GLN A 36 0.10 48.77 36.42
N GLY A 37 1.25 48.17 36.13
CA GLY A 37 1.39 47.19 35.05
C GLY A 37 0.68 45.85 35.29
N GLU A 38 0.66 45.35 36.53
CA GLU A 38 -0.02 44.09 36.86
C GLU A 38 -1.55 44.26 36.91
N ILE A 39 -2.02 45.39 37.44
CA ILE A 39 -3.43 45.76 37.44
C ILE A 39 -3.93 45.98 36.01
N GLU A 40 -3.16 46.67 35.16
CA GLU A 40 -3.47 46.82 33.73
C GLU A 40 -3.50 45.48 32.98
N GLY A 41 -2.70 44.51 33.43
CA GLY A 41 -2.73 43.13 32.91
C GLY A 41 -4.03 42.40 33.28
N LEU A 42 -4.37 42.35 34.56
CA LEU A 42 -5.60 41.72 35.07
C LEU A 42 -6.87 42.38 34.52
N GLN A 43 -6.87 43.71 34.39
CA GLN A 43 -7.97 44.46 33.78
C GLN A 43 -8.21 44.04 32.32
N ARG A 44 -7.15 43.81 31.55
CA ARG A 44 -7.26 43.36 30.16
C ARG A 44 -7.80 41.94 30.06
N GLU A 45 -7.34 41.03 30.92
CA GLU A 45 -7.81 39.63 30.91
C GLU A 45 -9.27 39.50 31.36
N LEU A 46 -9.68 40.22 32.41
CA LEU A 46 -11.09 40.25 32.84
C LEU A 46 -12.01 40.86 31.77
N SER A 47 -11.54 41.89 31.06
CA SER A 47 -12.30 42.48 29.94
C SER A 47 -12.40 41.52 28.75
N SER A 48 -11.32 40.79 28.45
CA SER A 48 -11.30 39.80 27.38
C SER A 48 -12.23 38.62 27.69
N LEU A 49 -12.21 38.12 28.92
CA LEU A 49 -13.10 37.06 29.39
C LEU A 49 -14.58 37.46 29.31
N ARG A 50 -14.90 38.72 29.63
CA ARG A 50 -16.24 39.28 29.45
C ARG A 50 -16.67 39.22 27.98
N ASN A 51 -15.81 39.61 27.04
CA ASN A 51 -16.12 39.58 25.61
C ASN A 51 -16.38 38.15 25.10
N VAL A 52 -15.63 37.15 25.58
CA VAL A 52 -15.86 35.74 25.24
C VAL A 52 -17.23 35.26 25.73
N ASN A 53 -17.64 35.69 26.93
CA ASN A 53 -18.96 35.37 27.48
C ASN A 53 -20.11 36.07 26.75
N GLU A 54 -19.93 37.32 26.31
CA GLU A 54 -20.92 38.03 25.49
C GLU A 54 -21.07 37.37 24.10
N ALA A 55 -20.00 36.79 23.54
CA ALA A 55 -20.06 36.03 22.29
C ALA A 55 -20.84 34.69 22.43
N LEU A 56 -20.74 34.01 23.58
CA LEU A 56 -21.56 32.84 23.93
C LEU A 56 -23.06 33.16 23.91
N GLU A 57 -23.45 34.26 24.54
CA GLU A 57 -24.83 34.79 24.54
C GLU A 57 -25.33 35.13 23.12
N ALA A 58 -24.48 35.73 22.29
CA ALA A 58 -24.82 36.10 20.91
C ALA A 58 -25.06 34.88 19.99
N ILE A 59 -24.27 33.81 20.16
CA ILE A 59 -24.47 32.54 19.43
C ILE A 59 -25.82 31.91 19.81
N TYR A 60 -26.20 31.99 21.08
CA TYR A 60 -27.47 31.43 21.57
C TYR A 60 -28.71 32.25 21.16
N THR A 61 -28.66 33.57 21.33
CA THR A 61 -29.81 34.46 21.06
C THR A 61 -30.22 34.49 19.59
N LYS A 62 -29.30 34.20 18.67
CA LYS A 62 -29.58 34.06 17.22
C LYS A 62 -30.61 32.97 16.87
N ASP A 63 -30.88 32.03 17.78
CA ASP A 63 -31.73 30.85 17.52
C ASP A 63 -33.22 31.08 17.87
N HIS A 64 -33.58 32.11 18.64
CA HIS A 64 -34.93 32.19 19.24
C HIS A 64 -35.86 33.30 18.69
N SER A 65 -35.42 34.07 17.69
CA SER A 65 -36.33 34.87 16.84
C SER A 65 -37.00 33.97 15.78
N THR A 66 -38.12 33.33 16.13
CA THR A 66 -38.83 32.30 15.34
C THR A 66 -39.93 32.90 14.43
N PRO A 67 -40.51 32.17 13.43
CA PRO A 67 -41.56 31.16 13.71
C PRO A 67 -41.62 29.88 12.83
N LYS A 68 -41.86 28.75 13.53
CA LYS A 68 -42.82 27.65 13.25
C LYS A 68 -42.47 26.43 12.37
N TYR A 69 -42.55 25.27 13.03
CA TYR A 69 -43.04 23.95 12.59
C TYR A 69 -42.41 23.30 11.34
N ASN A 70 -41.60 22.25 11.56
CA ASN A 70 -41.92 20.93 10.98
C ASN A 70 -41.29 19.78 11.79
N ILE A 71 -42.13 18.83 12.23
CA ILE A 71 -41.80 17.67 13.07
C ILE A 71 -40.91 16.64 12.33
N GLN A 72 -40.70 16.79 11.02
CA GLN A 72 -39.79 15.95 10.23
C GLN A 72 -38.29 16.27 10.42
N THR A 73 -37.95 17.41 11.04
CA THR A 73 -36.55 17.80 11.28
C THR A 73 -35.93 17.11 12.51
N GLN A 74 -36.71 16.32 13.26
CA GLN A 74 -36.19 15.53 14.38
C GLN A 74 -35.36 14.30 13.98
N ARG A 75 -35.31 13.94 12.68
CA ARG A 75 -34.48 12.81 12.18
C ARG A 75 -33.06 13.18 11.73
N ARG A 76 -32.61 14.43 11.89
CA ARG A 76 -31.22 14.86 11.61
C ARG A 76 -30.44 15.25 12.88
N LEU A 77 -30.79 14.66 14.03
CA LEU A 77 -30.12 14.85 15.32
C LEU A 77 -29.22 13.66 15.68
N ALA A 78 -28.37 13.23 14.74
CA ALA A 78 -27.37 12.17 14.95
C ALA A 78 -25.92 12.69 15.04
N CYS A 79 -25.75 13.91 15.59
CA CYS A 79 -24.46 14.45 16.05
C CYS A 79 -24.59 15.04 17.48
N ASN A 80 -25.37 14.39 18.36
CA ASN A 80 -25.76 15.00 19.64
C ASN A 80 -24.81 14.70 20.80
N GLU A 81 -24.08 13.57 20.79
CA GLU A 81 -23.27 13.19 21.97
C GLU A 81 -22.03 14.08 22.12
N GLU A 82 -21.30 14.34 21.03
CA GLU A 82 -20.10 15.20 21.04
C GLU A 82 -20.42 16.67 21.33
N VAL A 83 -21.52 17.21 20.77
CA VAL A 83 -21.94 18.59 21.04
C VAL A 83 -22.46 18.74 22.48
N GLN A 84 -23.13 17.71 23.03
CA GLN A 84 -23.51 17.69 24.44
C GLN A 84 -22.29 17.62 25.36
N LEU A 85 -21.27 16.84 25.00
CA LEU A 85 -19.98 16.80 25.72
C LEU A 85 -19.27 18.16 25.68
N LEU A 86 -19.26 18.86 24.54
CA LEU A 86 -18.73 20.22 24.44
C LEU A 86 -19.45 21.19 25.41
N TRP A 87 -20.79 21.16 25.47
CA TRP A 87 -21.53 22.00 26.40
C TRP A 87 -21.31 21.64 27.88
N LEU A 88 -21.10 20.35 28.18
CA LEU A 88 -20.71 19.88 29.51
C LEU A 88 -19.33 20.43 29.92
N ASP A 89 -18.35 20.37 29.01
CA ASP A 89 -17.00 20.89 29.23
C ASP A 89 -16.99 22.42 29.38
N VAL A 90 -17.78 23.13 28.56
CA VAL A 90 -17.99 24.58 28.69
C VAL A 90 -18.55 24.93 30.06
N ASN A 91 -19.54 24.17 30.55
CA ASN A 91 -20.14 24.42 31.86
C ASN A 91 -19.15 24.16 33.01
N GLY A 92 -18.36 23.07 32.93
CA GLY A 92 -17.34 22.76 33.93
C GLY A 92 -16.26 23.85 34.03
N ILE A 93 -15.77 24.34 32.89
CA ILE A 93 -14.78 25.43 32.86
C ILE A 93 -15.39 26.75 33.35
N ARG A 94 -16.66 27.01 33.03
CA ARG A 94 -17.39 28.20 33.48
C ARG A 94 -17.51 28.26 34.99
N GLU A 95 -17.92 27.18 35.65
CA GLU A 95 -18.03 27.15 37.12
C GLU A 95 -16.66 27.36 37.79
N GLY A 96 -15.62 26.66 37.32
CA GLY A 96 -14.25 26.86 37.83
C GLY A 96 -13.72 28.29 37.60
N CYS A 97 -14.13 28.94 36.50
CA CYS A 97 -13.79 30.33 36.23
C CYS A 97 -14.54 31.29 37.18
N LYS A 98 -15.84 31.07 37.41
CA LYS A 98 -16.64 31.87 38.34
C LYS A 98 -16.07 31.82 39.76
N GLU A 99 -15.78 30.61 40.25
CA GLU A 99 -15.16 30.41 41.56
C GLU A 99 -13.81 31.12 41.66
N ALA A 100 -12.97 31.03 40.63
CA ALA A 100 -11.67 31.71 40.62
C ALA A 100 -11.79 33.24 40.62
N VAL A 101 -12.78 33.82 39.94
CA VAL A 101 -13.02 35.27 39.95
C VAL A 101 -13.60 35.73 41.30
N GLU A 102 -14.48 34.94 41.91
CA GLU A 102 -15.00 35.22 43.25
C GLU A 102 -13.90 35.13 44.32
N ASP A 103 -13.03 34.12 44.23
CA ASP A 103 -11.85 33.98 45.08
C ASP A 103 -10.88 35.15 44.91
N LEU A 104 -10.69 35.64 43.68
CA LEU A 104 -9.92 36.86 43.43
C LEU A 104 -10.57 38.07 44.10
N GLY A 105 -11.90 38.21 44.00
CA GLY A 105 -12.66 39.25 44.70
C GLY A 105 -12.45 39.22 46.21
N ARG A 106 -12.59 38.04 46.83
CA ARG A 106 -12.36 37.85 48.28
C ARG A 106 -10.91 38.14 48.65
N LEU A 107 -9.94 37.68 47.87
CA LEU A 107 -8.51 37.93 48.12
C LEU A 107 -8.19 39.44 48.05
N LEU A 108 -8.77 40.15 47.07
CA LEU A 108 -8.64 41.59 46.90
C LEU A 108 -9.31 42.37 48.04
N GLU A 109 -10.45 41.93 48.54
CA GLU A 109 -11.15 42.57 49.67
C GLU A 109 -10.46 42.28 51.02
N ASP A 110 -10.09 41.03 51.29
CA ASP A 110 -9.55 40.60 52.59
C ASP A 110 -8.09 41.03 52.80
N ARG A 111 -7.23 40.84 51.79
CA ARG A 111 -5.80 41.18 51.92
C ARG A 111 -5.49 42.61 51.53
N TYR A 112 -6.09 43.13 50.46
CA TYR A 112 -5.76 44.46 49.92
C TYR A 112 -6.76 45.54 50.34
N GLY A 113 -8.01 45.19 50.67
CA GLY A 113 -9.06 46.12 51.10
C GLY A 113 -8.72 46.95 52.36
N PRO A 114 -8.15 46.39 53.44
CA PRO A 114 -7.76 47.15 54.63
C PRO A 114 -6.63 48.16 54.34
N LEU A 115 -5.67 47.77 53.48
CA LEU A 115 -4.56 48.61 53.04
C LEU A 115 -5.05 49.82 52.22
N ILE A 116 -6.07 49.62 51.36
CA ILE A 116 -6.64 50.67 50.52
C ILE A 116 -7.57 51.59 51.31
N LYS A 117 -8.38 51.05 52.24
CA LYS A 117 -9.21 51.87 53.16
C LYS A 117 -8.37 52.76 54.09
N GLY A 118 -7.14 52.37 54.40
CA GLY A 118 -6.18 53.21 55.12
C GLY A 118 -5.61 54.38 54.30
N ILE A 119 -5.69 54.31 52.97
CA ILE A 119 -5.20 55.35 52.03
C ILE A 119 -6.31 56.36 51.70
N VAL A 120 -7.56 55.87 51.57
CA VAL A 120 -8.73 56.67 51.20
C VAL A 120 -9.59 56.88 52.44
N GLY A 121 -9.18 57.83 53.29
CA GLY A 121 -10.05 58.36 54.34
C GLY A 121 -11.32 58.97 53.72
N LYS A 122 -12.44 58.94 54.46
CA LYS A 122 -13.68 59.64 54.08
C LYS A 122 -13.46 61.17 54.13
N GLY A 123 -12.83 61.74 53.11
CA GLY A 123 -12.61 63.18 52.98
C GLY A 123 -11.28 63.48 52.28
N GLU A 124 -11.37 64.22 51.17
CA GLU A 124 -10.25 64.68 50.35
C GLU A 124 -9.26 65.52 51.19
N THR A 125 -8.08 64.98 51.52
CA THR A 125 -6.79 65.71 51.62
C THR A 125 -5.64 64.77 51.98
N LYS A 126 -4.49 64.99 51.33
CA LYS A 126 -3.23 64.22 51.42
C LYS A 126 -2.74 64.01 52.86
N VAL A 127 -2.37 62.78 53.20
CA VAL A 127 -1.45 62.48 54.32
C VAL A 127 -0.07 62.16 53.77
N THR A 128 0.81 63.16 53.81
CA THR A 128 2.22 63.08 53.43
C THR A 128 3.08 62.72 54.66
N SER A 129 3.25 61.42 54.95
CA SER A 129 4.47 60.88 55.62
C SER A 129 4.47 59.37 55.87
N THR A 130 3.38 58.64 55.66
CA THR A 130 3.32 57.16 55.74
C THR A 130 3.37 56.45 54.38
N PHE A 131 3.45 57.23 53.28
CA PHE A 131 3.34 56.73 51.91
C PHE A 131 4.56 55.92 51.46
N ASP A 132 5.78 56.28 51.88
CA ASP A 132 7.01 55.57 51.48
C ASP A 132 7.22 54.24 52.22
N GLY A 133 6.78 54.14 53.49
CA GLY A 133 6.75 52.87 54.23
C GLY A 133 5.77 51.88 53.60
N LEU A 134 4.59 52.38 53.21
CA LEU A 134 3.57 51.60 52.50
C LEU A 134 4.01 51.22 51.09
N LYS A 135 4.69 52.10 50.35
CA LYS A 135 5.30 51.81 49.03
C LYS A 135 6.35 50.69 49.13
N LYS A 136 7.10 50.63 50.23
CA LYS A 136 8.08 49.57 50.52
C LYS A 136 7.41 48.24 50.92
N GLN A 137 6.30 48.30 51.64
CA GLN A 137 5.53 47.13 52.07
C GLN A 137 4.70 46.54 50.90
N LEU A 138 4.08 47.39 50.09
CA LEU A 138 3.43 47.03 48.82
C LEU A 138 4.45 46.50 47.80
N ARG A 139 5.66 47.07 47.69
CA ARG A 139 6.73 46.47 46.84
C ARG A 139 7.26 45.13 47.35
N ARG A 140 7.21 44.87 48.66
CA ARG A 140 7.57 43.56 49.25
C ARG A 140 6.48 42.52 49.03
N GLN A 141 5.21 42.92 48.94
CA GLN A 141 4.07 42.03 48.72
C GLN A 141 3.55 41.99 47.26
N SER A 142 3.94 42.93 46.38
CA SER A 142 3.66 42.92 44.93
C SER A 142 4.60 41.98 44.16
N ARG A 143 5.35 41.15 44.86
CA ARG A 143 5.92 39.91 44.31
C ARG A 143 5.08 38.71 44.76
N SER A 144 3.77 38.89 44.99
CA SER A 144 2.92 37.78 45.37
C SER A 144 2.75 36.87 44.15
N GLU A 145 3.33 35.68 44.26
CA GLU A 145 3.10 34.55 43.36
C GLU A 145 1.59 34.37 43.11
N ASP A 146 0.76 34.64 44.13
CA ASP A 146 -0.70 34.57 44.11
C ASP A 146 -1.34 35.33 42.93
N LEU A 147 -1.13 36.64 42.77
CA LEU A 147 -1.83 37.41 41.71
C LEU A 147 -1.39 37.01 40.30
N SER A 148 -0.11 36.67 40.14
CA SER A 148 0.43 36.17 38.87
C SER A 148 -0.09 34.75 38.55
N GLN A 149 -0.24 33.88 39.56
CA GLN A 149 -0.86 32.57 39.41
C GLN A 149 -2.35 32.67 39.09
N PHE A 150 -3.08 33.61 39.71
CA PHE A 150 -4.49 33.88 39.38
C PHE A 150 -4.65 34.39 37.94
N ARG A 151 -3.77 35.30 37.52
CA ARG A 151 -3.71 35.79 36.15
C ARG A 151 -3.54 34.66 35.14
N LEU A 152 -2.59 33.78 35.40
CA LEU A 152 -2.35 32.60 34.56
C LEU A 152 -3.55 31.64 34.54
N ARG A 153 -4.23 31.42 35.68
CA ARG A 153 -5.46 30.60 35.75
C ARG A 153 -6.59 31.21 34.91
N LEU A 154 -6.79 32.53 34.98
CA LEU A 154 -7.81 33.23 34.19
C LEU A 154 -7.51 33.20 32.69
N ALA A 155 -6.26 33.44 32.28
CA ALA A 155 -5.83 33.33 30.89
C ALA A 155 -6.01 31.90 30.35
N ASN A 156 -5.75 30.87 31.17
CA ASN A 156 -5.95 29.46 30.79
C ASN A 156 -7.43 29.13 30.61
N TYR A 157 -8.31 29.55 31.53
CA TYR A 157 -9.76 29.39 31.37
C TYR A 157 -10.30 30.10 30.14
N GLN A 158 -9.81 31.32 29.87
CA GLN A 158 -10.18 32.08 28.67
C GLN A 158 -9.79 31.33 27.38
N GLY A 159 -8.54 30.87 27.28
CA GLY A 159 -8.08 30.14 26.10
C GLY A 159 -8.87 28.85 25.87
N ARG A 160 -9.16 28.09 26.94
CA ARG A 160 -9.96 26.86 26.85
C ARG A 160 -11.40 27.12 26.40
N LEU A 161 -12.06 28.16 26.92
CA LEU A 161 -13.40 28.56 26.48
C LEU A 161 -13.42 28.96 25.01
N GLN A 162 -12.38 29.66 24.54
CA GLN A 162 -12.27 30.08 23.14
C GLN A 162 -12.11 28.90 22.16
N VAL A 163 -11.37 27.86 22.54
CA VAL A 163 -11.28 26.61 21.76
C VAL A 163 -12.62 25.90 21.67
N LEU A 164 -13.31 25.72 22.81
CA LEU A 164 -14.61 25.06 22.83
C LEU A 164 -15.67 25.86 22.07
N LEU A 165 -15.62 27.19 22.13
CA LEU A 165 -16.50 28.08 21.35
C LEU A 165 -16.27 27.92 19.85
N THR A 166 -15.01 27.85 19.42
CA THR A 166 -14.65 27.69 18.01
C THR A 166 -15.10 26.32 17.50
N ALA A 167 -14.94 25.26 18.31
CA ALA A 167 -15.44 23.92 18.01
C ALA A 167 -16.98 23.88 17.91
N LEU A 168 -17.69 24.48 18.87
CA LEU A 168 -19.15 24.62 18.84
C LEU A 168 -19.60 25.37 17.59
N ASN A 169 -18.95 26.49 17.27
CA ASN A 169 -19.26 27.28 16.09
C ASN A 169 -19.10 26.43 14.80
N ILE A 170 -18.02 25.68 14.65
CA ILE A 170 -17.83 24.75 13.52
C ILE A 170 -18.97 23.72 13.46
N SER A 171 -19.29 23.04 14.56
CA SER A 171 -20.36 22.04 14.61
C SER A 171 -21.74 22.60 14.25
N TYR A 172 -22.07 23.81 14.72
CA TYR A 172 -23.33 24.48 14.37
C TYR A 172 -23.36 24.94 12.92
N THR A 173 -22.25 25.47 12.41
CA THR A 173 -22.16 25.94 11.01
C THR A 173 -22.30 24.77 10.02
N CYS A 174 -21.77 23.59 10.37
CA CYS A 174 -21.94 22.34 9.61
C CYS A 174 -23.39 21.82 9.59
N ASN A 175 -24.19 22.09 10.63
CA ASN A 175 -25.55 21.55 10.78
C ASN A 175 -26.67 22.41 10.17
N ILE A 176 -26.47 23.72 10.01
CA ILE A 176 -27.55 24.66 9.67
C ILE A 176 -27.76 24.84 8.15
N ASN A 177 -26.75 24.63 7.27
CA ASN A 177 -26.89 24.96 5.84
C ASN A 177 -26.24 23.96 4.86
N GLY A 178 -27.04 23.41 3.94
CA GLY A 178 -26.63 22.37 2.98
C GLY A 178 -26.14 22.84 1.60
N SER A 179 -25.53 24.03 1.46
CA SER A 179 -24.95 24.50 0.18
C SER A 179 -23.46 24.86 0.34
N ALA A 180 -22.58 24.11 -0.31
CA ALA A 180 -21.32 23.65 0.28
C ALA A 180 -19.99 24.10 -0.38
N GLU A 181 -19.85 25.34 -0.88
CA GLU A 181 -18.53 25.79 -1.40
C GLU A 181 -17.93 26.98 -0.63
N HIS A 182 -18.66 28.09 -0.42
CA HIS A 182 -18.13 29.19 0.42
C HIS A 182 -18.08 28.88 1.92
N LEU A 183 -18.89 27.93 2.39
CA LEU A 183 -18.83 27.44 3.77
C LEU A 183 -17.57 26.61 4.03
N THR A 184 -17.03 25.94 3.01
CA THR A 184 -15.90 25.02 3.16
C THR A 184 -14.60 25.76 3.46
N GLU A 185 -14.36 26.91 2.81
CA GLU A 185 -13.18 27.75 3.09
C GLU A 185 -13.27 28.40 4.49
N TYR A 186 -14.47 28.86 4.89
CA TYR A 186 -14.69 29.42 6.23
C TYR A 186 -14.55 28.38 7.34
N ILE A 187 -15.12 27.19 7.15
CA ILE A 187 -15.00 26.06 8.08
C ILE A 187 -13.55 25.55 8.14
N GLN A 188 -12.84 25.52 7.01
CA GLN A 188 -11.41 25.14 6.97
C GLN A 188 -10.52 26.17 7.67
N ARG A 189 -10.78 27.46 7.48
CA ARG A 189 -10.08 28.54 8.20
C ARG A 189 -10.34 28.46 9.71
N LEU A 190 -11.59 28.26 10.11
CA LEU A 190 -11.95 28.05 11.52
C LEU A 190 -11.31 26.76 12.08
N GLY A 191 -11.21 25.71 11.27
CA GLY A 191 -10.51 24.47 11.61
C GLY A 191 -9.02 24.66 11.85
N TYR A 192 -8.35 25.43 10.99
CA TYR A 192 -6.96 25.82 11.16
C TYR A 192 -6.76 26.66 12.43
N GLU A 193 -7.64 27.64 12.66
CA GLU A 193 -7.61 28.49 13.85
C GLU A 193 -7.82 27.66 15.12
N LEU A 194 -8.78 26.72 15.11
CA LEU A 194 -9.01 25.77 16.20
C LEU A 194 -7.77 24.92 16.47
N HIS A 195 -7.12 24.39 15.44
CA HIS A 195 -5.92 23.55 15.60
C HIS A 195 -4.74 24.34 16.17
N SER A 196 -4.52 25.57 15.68
CA SER A 196 -3.50 26.48 16.21
C SER A 196 -3.77 26.83 17.68
N GLN A 197 -5.03 27.11 18.05
CA GLN A 197 -5.41 27.39 19.42
C GLN A 197 -5.20 26.17 20.33
N ILE A 198 -5.53 24.95 19.87
CA ILE A 198 -5.29 23.70 20.61
C ILE A 198 -3.79 23.47 20.85
N ILE A 199 -2.94 23.69 19.83
CA ILE A 199 -1.49 23.54 19.98
C ILE A 199 -0.92 24.54 20.97
N ALA A 200 -1.33 25.82 20.88
CA ALA A 200 -0.88 26.87 21.79
C ALA A 200 -1.27 26.54 23.25
N LEU A 201 -2.52 26.12 23.48
CA LEU A 201 -2.98 25.70 24.82
C LEU A 201 -2.25 24.46 25.36
N ARG A 202 -1.89 23.50 24.50
CA ARG A 202 -1.13 22.31 24.94
C ARG A 202 0.30 22.63 25.34
N GLN A 203 0.90 23.68 24.78
CA GLN A 203 2.22 24.18 25.18
C GLN A 203 2.14 24.92 26.52
N ASP A 204 1.14 25.79 26.71
CA ASP A 204 0.96 26.58 27.94
C ASP A 204 0.57 25.72 29.17
N VAL A 205 -0.15 24.61 28.98
CA VAL A 205 -0.57 23.69 30.06
C VAL A 205 0.59 22.86 30.62
N LYS A 206 1.69 22.66 29.87
CA LYS A 206 2.84 21.86 30.33
C LYS A 206 3.66 22.55 31.42
N GLU A 207 3.50 23.86 31.63
CA GLU A 207 4.33 24.61 32.56
C GLU A 207 3.67 24.91 33.91
N THR A 208 2.38 24.62 34.14
CA THR A 208 1.74 24.98 35.42
C THR A 208 0.71 24.01 36.03
N THR A 209 1.06 23.54 37.23
CA THR A 209 0.24 23.05 38.36
C THR A 209 -0.36 21.63 38.36
N SER A 210 -0.29 21.04 39.55
CA SER A 210 -0.62 19.67 39.96
C SER A 210 -2.06 19.49 40.46
N VAL A 211 -3.06 20.04 39.76
CA VAL A 211 -4.49 19.86 40.11
C VAL A 211 -5.16 18.99 39.03
N PRO A 212 -6.00 18.00 39.37
CA PRO A 212 -6.67 17.17 38.38
C PRO A 212 -7.68 18.02 37.61
N LEU A 213 -7.53 18.11 36.28
CA LEU A 213 -8.29 19.00 35.41
C LEU A 213 -9.16 18.21 34.44
N ILE A 214 -10.36 18.74 34.17
CA ILE A 214 -11.29 18.28 33.12
C ILE A 214 -10.60 18.35 31.75
N ASP A 215 -10.67 17.26 30.98
CA ASP A 215 -9.85 16.95 29.81
C ASP A 215 -10.40 17.58 28.50
N CYS A 216 -10.46 18.91 28.48
CA CYS A 216 -10.87 19.75 27.34
C CYS A 216 -10.21 19.42 25.97
N PRO A 217 -8.96 18.90 25.89
CA PRO A 217 -8.39 18.50 24.61
C PRO A 217 -9.12 17.36 23.91
N SER A 218 -9.82 16.46 24.61
CA SER A 218 -10.41 15.26 24.00
C SER A 218 -11.61 15.58 23.10
N SER A 219 -12.57 16.36 23.60
CA SER A 219 -13.79 16.77 22.89
C SER A 219 -13.52 17.69 21.68
N ALA A 220 -12.59 18.64 21.80
CA ALA A 220 -12.20 19.51 20.68
C ALA A 220 -11.32 18.79 19.64
N THR A 221 -10.53 17.79 20.04
CA THR A 221 -9.72 16.98 19.11
C THR A 221 -10.60 16.04 18.28
N ALA A 222 -11.72 15.57 18.82
CA ALA A 222 -12.71 14.77 18.07
C ALA A 222 -13.35 15.57 16.91
N ILE A 223 -13.64 16.86 17.10
CA ILE A 223 -14.13 17.71 16.02
C ILE A 223 -13.01 18.14 15.06
N ALA A 224 -11.80 18.36 15.57
CA ALA A 224 -10.63 18.63 14.73
C ALA A 224 -10.21 17.42 13.87
N SER A 225 -10.42 16.18 14.32
CA SER A 225 -10.13 14.97 13.53
C SER A 225 -11.14 14.70 12.41
N LEU A 226 -12.33 15.31 12.48
CA LEU A 226 -13.33 15.31 11.39
C LEU A 226 -12.97 16.27 10.24
N LEU A 227 -11.98 17.16 10.44
CA LEU A 227 -11.42 18.05 9.42
C LEU A 227 -10.11 17.42 8.91
N SER A 228 -10.19 16.71 7.77
CA SER A 228 -9.16 15.74 7.32
C SER A 228 -7.75 16.32 7.10
N PHE A 229 -6.74 15.58 7.58
CA PHE A 229 -5.32 15.72 7.18
C PHE A 229 -4.98 14.84 5.97
N ASN A 230 -3.99 15.25 5.18
CA ASN A 230 -3.42 14.44 4.09
C ASN A 230 -2.78 13.15 4.65
N LYS A 231 -3.32 12.00 4.26
CA LYS A 231 -2.85 10.66 4.67
C LYS A 231 -1.88 10.05 3.67
N HIS A 232 -2.12 10.29 2.39
CA HIS A 232 -1.31 9.76 1.30
C HIS A 232 -0.80 10.89 0.42
N PHE A 233 0.52 10.94 0.21
CA PHE A 233 1.13 11.94 -0.66
C PHE A 233 2.13 11.26 -1.59
N ASP A 234 1.66 10.93 -2.78
CA ASP A 234 2.46 10.34 -3.84
C ASP A 234 2.45 11.26 -5.05
N THR A 235 3.65 11.62 -5.51
CA THR A 235 3.85 12.47 -6.68
C THR A 235 4.97 11.87 -7.52
N PRO A 236 5.01 12.13 -8.84
CA PRO A 236 6.03 11.60 -9.74
C PRO A 236 7.45 11.88 -9.29
N ARG A 237 7.62 13.01 -8.59
CA ARG A 237 8.87 13.45 -8.01
C ARG A 237 8.57 14.48 -6.93
N PRO A 238 9.41 14.58 -5.87
CA PRO A 238 9.34 15.69 -4.96
C PRO A 238 9.61 16.99 -5.70
N VAL A 239 8.92 18.05 -5.28
CA VAL A 239 9.13 19.38 -5.82
C VAL A 239 10.53 19.85 -5.50
N SER A 240 11.22 20.36 -6.51
CA SER A 240 12.58 20.84 -6.35
C SER A 240 12.65 21.98 -5.31
N SER A 241 13.62 21.93 -4.39
CA SER A 241 13.86 23.01 -3.42
C SER A 241 14.23 24.35 -4.09
N ILE A 242 14.69 24.28 -5.34
CA ILE A 242 15.00 25.43 -6.18
C ILE A 242 13.88 25.75 -7.17
N PHE A 243 12.65 25.27 -6.97
CA PHE A 243 11.48 25.66 -7.76
C PHE A 243 11.42 27.19 -7.87
N THR A 244 11.31 27.70 -9.10
CA THR A 244 11.44 29.12 -9.41
C THR A 244 10.36 29.53 -10.42
N GLY A 245 9.68 30.64 -10.14
CA GLY A 245 8.70 31.25 -11.05
C GLY A 245 7.35 30.54 -11.15
N ARG A 246 6.64 30.83 -12.25
CA ARG A 246 5.35 30.22 -12.68
C ARG A 246 4.15 30.52 -11.77
N SER A 247 4.19 31.60 -10.98
CA SER A 247 3.11 31.99 -10.06
C SER A 247 1.77 32.23 -10.76
N ASP A 248 1.78 32.85 -11.93
CA ASP A 248 0.55 33.16 -12.67
C ASP A 248 -0.11 31.91 -13.23
N LEU A 249 0.68 30.95 -13.73
CA LEU A 249 0.18 29.66 -14.20
C LEU A 249 -0.35 28.82 -13.03
N MET A 250 0.31 28.88 -11.86
CA MET A 250 -0.15 28.21 -10.65
C MET A 250 -1.49 28.77 -10.18
N LYS A 251 -1.62 30.10 -10.16
CA LYS A 251 -2.87 30.78 -9.79
C LYS A 251 -4.01 30.39 -10.73
N ARG A 252 -3.78 30.41 -12.05
CA ARG A 252 -4.78 30.00 -13.05
C ARG A 252 -5.19 28.53 -12.90
N LEU A 253 -4.25 27.64 -12.56
CA LEU A 253 -4.55 26.24 -12.29
C LEU A 253 -5.43 26.10 -11.04
N GLY A 254 -5.09 26.80 -9.95
CA GLY A 254 -5.89 26.85 -8.72
C GLY A 254 -7.30 27.37 -8.96
N ASP A 255 -7.43 28.54 -9.61
CA ASP A 255 -8.71 29.16 -9.91
C ASP A 255 -9.60 28.24 -10.76
N ALA A 256 -9.02 27.49 -11.72
CA ALA A 256 -9.77 26.57 -12.57
C ALA A 256 -10.20 25.28 -11.83
N VAL A 257 -9.32 24.69 -11.03
CA VAL A 257 -9.59 23.44 -10.31
C VAL A 257 -10.57 23.65 -9.16
N PHE A 258 -10.44 24.77 -8.45
CA PHE A 258 -11.27 25.13 -7.30
C PHE A 258 -12.41 26.11 -7.64
N SER A 259 -12.76 26.25 -8.92
CA SER A 259 -13.89 27.07 -9.35
C SER A 259 -15.19 26.64 -8.66
N ALA A 260 -16.01 27.64 -8.30
CA ALA A 260 -17.30 27.50 -7.59
C ALA A 260 -18.48 27.10 -8.51
N GLU A 261 -18.18 26.68 -9.75
CA GLU A 261 -19.21 26.19 -10.66
C GLU A 261 -19.61 24.75 -10.31
N PRO A 262 -20.91 24.44 -10.18
CA PRO A 262 -21.36 23.09 -9.88
C PRO A 262 -21.00 22.13 -11.01
N CYS A 263 -20.13 21.16 -10.72
CA CYS A 263 -19.70 20.15 -11.67
C CYS A 263 -20.37 18.79 -11.37
N TYR A 264 -21.20 18.31 -12.31
CA TYR A 264 -21.92 17.03 -12.19
C TYR A 264 -21.08 15.80 -12.58
N THR A 265 -19.83 16.03 -12.97
CA THR A 265 -18.86 15.02 -13.41
C THR A 265 -17.56 15.15 -12.62
N GLN A 266 -16.73 14.12 -12.60
CA GLN A 266 -15.40 14.19 -11.97
C GLN A 266 -14.60 15.40 -12.49
N ARG A 267 -13.95 16.14 -11.58
CA ARG A 267 -13.19 17.34 -11.91
C ARG A 267 -11.90 16.93 -12.63
N ARG A 268 -11.73 17.38 -13.87
CA ARG A 268 -10.58 17.04 -14.72
C ARG A 268 -10.01 18.28 -15.38
N PHE A 269 -8.69 18.42 -15.38
CA PHE A 269 -8.02 19.56 -16.00
C PHE A 269 -6.78 19.10 -16.77
N ILE A 270 -6.62 19.60 -17.99
CA ILE A 270 -5.60 19.12 -18.95
C ILE A 270 -4.47 20.14 -19.09
N ILE A 271 -3.24 19.74 -18.81
CA ILE A 271 -2.03 20.53 -19.00
C ILE A 271 -1.25 19.95 -20.18
N TYR A 272 -1.12 20.71 -21.26
CA TYR A 272 -0.46 20.24 -22.48
C TYR A 272 0.65 21.17 -22.94
N GLY A 273 1.68 20.64 -23.61
CA GLY A 273 2.79 21.45 -24.12
C GLY A 273 4.07 20.66 -24.35
N LEU A 274 5.17 21.36 -24.65
CA LEU A 274 6.46 20.76 -25.05
C LEU A 274 7.07 19.84 -23.98
N GLY A 275 7.85 18.83 -24.40
CA GLY A 275 8.64 17.98 -23.51
C GLY A 275 9.62 18.80 -22.66
N GLY A 276 9.76 18.48 -21.37
CA GLY A 276 10.70 19.16 -20.48
C GLY A 276 10.33 20.58 -20.02
N SER A 277 9.14 21.11 -20.39
CA SER A 277 8.72 22.48 -20.03
C SER A 277 8.33 22.70 -18.56
N GLY A 278 8.24 21.63 -17.77
CA GLY A 278 7.89 21.69 -16.34
C GLY A 278 6.43 21.37 -16.00
N LYS A 279 5.66 20.74 -16.91
CA LYS A 279 4.26 20.34 -16.67
C LYS A 279 4.09 19.47 -15.43
N THR A 280 4.91 18.43 -15.29
CA THR A 280 4.92 17.59 -14.08
C THR A 280 5.26 18.40 -12.83
N GLU A 281 6.26 19.26 -12.93
CA GLU A 281 6.75 20.04 -11.79
C GLU A 281 5.65 20.96 -11.25
N ILE A 282 4.85 21.59 -12.13
CA ILE A 282 3.73 22.41 -11.68
C ILE A 282 2.62 21.57 -11.04
N CYS A 283 2.33 20.36 -11.57
CA CYS A 283 1.38 19.45 -10.93
C CYS A 283 1.85 19.01 -9.54
N CYS A 284 3.12 18.66 -9.39
CA CYS A 284 3.72 18.32 -8.10
C CYS A 284 3.66 19.51 -7.13
N LYS A 285 4.00 20.72 -7.60
CA LYS A 285 3.94 21.94 -6.80
C LYS A 285 2.51 22.28 -6.39
N PHE A 286 1.56 22.16 -7.31
CA PHE A 286 0.13 22.32 -7.02
C PHE A 286 -0.32 21.34 -5.95
N ALA A 287 0.04 20.05 -6.09
CA ALA A 287 -0.28 19.03 -5.11
C ALA A 287 0.34 19.33 -3.74
N GLN A 288 1.59 19.82 -3.69
CA GLN A 288 2.26 20.18 -2.44
C GLN A 288 1.61 21.40 -1.77
N ASP A 289 1.34 22.47 -2.51
CA ASP A 289 0.77 23.71 -1.98
C ASP A 289 -0.67 23.50 -1.48
N HIS A 290 -1.40 22.57 -2.10
CA HIS A 290 -2.76 22.20 -1.75
C HIS A 290 -2.84 20.84 -1.05
N GLN A 291 -1.74 20.35 -0.48
CA GLN A 291 -1.66 19.02 0.13
C GLN A 291 -2.77 18.84 1.19
N GLN A 292 -3.03 19.88 1.98
CA GLN A 292 -4.02 19.85 3.05
C GLN A 292 -5.48 19.79 2.55
N LEU A 293 -5.73 20.09 1.27
CA LEU A 293 -7.06 20.01 0.67
C LEU A 293 -7.41 18.59 0.17
N PHE A 294 -6.41 17.73 0.05
CA PHE A 294 -6.58 16.36 -0.43
C PHE A 294 -6.19 15.38 0.68
N TRP A 295 -7.09 14.44 0.98
CA TRP A 295 -6.77 13.28 1.80
C TRP A 295 -5.67 12.42 1.17
N GLY A 296 -5.69 12.29 -0.16
CA GLY A 296 -4.73 11.50 -0.92
C GLY A 296 -4.31 12.19 -2.22
N VAL A 297 -3.01 12.24 -2.49
CA VAL A 297 -2.44 12.57 -3.81
C VAL A 297 -1.81 11.31 -4.37
N PHE A 298 -2.14 10.98 -5.62
CA PHE A 298 -1.68 9.78 -6.33
C PHE A 298 -1.25 10.14 -7.74
N TRP A 299 -0.44 9.29 -8.38
CA TRP A 299 -0.07 9.52 -9.77
C TRP A 299 0.14 8.25 -10.62
N VAL A 300 -0.05 8.42 -11.94
CA VAL A 300 0.03 7.37 -12.97
C VAL A 300 0.93 7.84 -14.11
N ASP A 301 1.86 6.99 -14.55
CA ASP A 301 2.67 7.25 -15.75
C ASP A 301 1.99 6.64 -16.99
N ALA A 302 1.33 7.50 -17.76
CA ALA A 302 0.62 7.18 -18.98
C ALA A 302 1.51 7.16 -20.24
N ALA A 303 2.84 7.09 -20.09
CA ALA A 303 3.77 6.96 -21.23
C ALA A 303 3.59 5.66 -22.05
N SER A 304 3.10 4.57 -21.45
CA SER A 304 2.81 3.29 -22.12
C SER A 304 1.79 2.45 -21.32
N PRO A 305 1.09 1.48 -21.92
CA PRO A 305 0.19 0.56 -21.20
C PRO A 305 0.87 -0.17 -20.03
N ALA A 306 2.17 -0.45 -20.17
CA ALA A 306 2.95 -1.13 -19.14
C ALA A 306 3.34 -0.22 -17.96
N THR A 307 3.65 1.06 -18.19
CA THR A 307 3.90 2.03 -17.11
C THR A 307 2.60 2.38 -16.38
N VAL A 308 1.48 2.42 -17.11
CA VAL A 308 0.14 2.51 -16.52
C VAL A 308 -0.11 1.35 -15.56
N LYS A 309 0.10 0.12 -16.02
CA LYS A 309 -0.06 -1.08 -15.17
C LYS A 309 0.79 -0.95 -13.91
N SER A 310 2.09 -0.65 -14.05
CA SER A 310 3.02 -0.54 -12.92
C SER A 310 2.65 0.56 -11.93
N THR A 311 2.32 1.76 -12.39
CA THR A 311 2.01 2.90 -11.52
C THR A 311 0.66 2.75 -10.84
N PHE A 312 -0.34 2.17 -11.51
CA PHE A 312 -1.56 1.78 -10.81
C PHE A 312 -1.32 0.64 -9.83
N SER A 313 -0.45 -0.33 -10.11
CA SER A 313 -0.05 -1.34 -9.11
C SER A 313 0.51 -0.70 -7.83
N ARG A 314 1.13 0.48 -7.92
CA ARG A 314 1.55 1.26 -6.75
C ARG A 314 0.41 2.00 -6.07
N ILE A 315 -0.49 2.64 -6.83
CA ILE A 315 -1.72 3.23 -6.24
C ILE A 315 -2.49 2.17 -5.46
N ALA A 316 -2.55 0.97 -6.04
CA ALA A 316 -3.14 -0.19 -5.41
C ALA A 316 -2.49 -0.50 -4.04
N HIS A 317 -1.17 -0.41 -3.94
CA HIS A 317 -0.45 -0.58 -2.67
C HIS A 317 -0.90 0.40 -1.57
N PHE A 318 -1.14 1.68 -1.90
CA PHE A 318 -1.68 2.65 -0.92
C PHE A 318 -3.07 2.25 -0.41
N GLY A 319 -3.90 1.72 -1.31
CA GLY A 319 -5.19 1.14 -0.94
C GLY A 319 -5.08 -0.21 -0.24
N GLY A 320 -3.90 -0.82 -0.22
CA GLY A 320 -3.68 -2.23 0.12
C GLY A 320 -4.34 -3.21 -0.87
N VAL A 321 -4.79 -2.73 -2.02
CA VAL A 321 -5.45 -3.54 -3.06
C VAL A 321 -4.40 -4.26 -3.92
N GLU A 322 -4.81 -5.26 -4.68
CA GLU A 322 -3.96 -6.08 -5.55
C GLU A 322 -3.28 -5.19 -6.59
N PRO A 323 -2.04 -5.52 -6.99
CA PRO A 323 -1.21 -4.64 -7.80
C PRO A 323 -1.64 -4.65 -9.27
N ASN A 324 -2.85 -4.19 -9.61
CA ASN A 324 -3.32 -4.00 -10.97
C ASN A 324 -4.17 -2.72 -11.17
N ALA A 325 -4.34 -2.34 -12.44
CA ALA A 325 -4.96 -1.07 -12.82
C ALA A 325 -6.43 -0.94 -12.42
N GLU A 326 -7.20 -2.00 -12.61
CA GLU A 326 -8.61 -2.00 -12.26
C GLU A 326 -8.80 -1.92 -10.75
N ALA A 327 -7.91 -2.54 -9.97
CA ALA A 327 -7.93 -2.48 -8.52
C ALA A 327 -7.80 -1.06 -7.98
N ALA A 328 -6.77 -0.38 -8.46
CA ALA A 328 -6.47 0.98 -8.06
C ALA A 328 -7.59 1.94 -8.44
N LYS A 329 -8.13 1.84 -9.67
CA LYS A 329 -9.25 2.67 -10.12
C LYS A 329 -10.50 2.44 -9.27
N SER A 330 -10.90 1.18 -9.07
CA SER A 330 -12.06 0.85 -8.24
C SER A 330 -11.91 1.34 -6.80
N TRP A 331 -10.70 1.24 -6.24
CA TRP A 331 -10.41 1.78 -4.92
C TRP A 331 -10.57 3.30 -4.89
N LEU A 332 -9.96 4.04 -5.82
CA LEU A 332 -10.12 5.49 -5.91
C LEU A 332 -11.59 5.91 -6.07
N SER A 333 -12.38 5.17 -6.86
CA SER A 333 -13.81 5.39 -7.05
C SER A 333 -14.65 5.19 -5.78
N SER A 334 -14.20 4.33 -4.86
CA SER A 334 -14.88 4.04 -3.59
C SER A 334 -14.60 5.05 -2.47
N LEU A 335 -13.61 5.93 -2.64
CA LEU A 335 -13.21 6.87 -1.59
C LEU A 335 -14.22 8.00 -1.42
N ASP A 336 -14.65 8.22 -0.18
CA ASP A 336 -15.49 9.36 0.17
C ASP A 336 -14.68 10.65 0.36
N GLN A 337 -13.39 10.52 0.65
CA GLN A 337 -12.47 11.63 0.91
C GLN A 337 -12.01 12.34 -0.37
N PRO A 338 -11.68 13.65 -0.32
CA PRO A 338 -11.15 14.37 -1.47
C PRO A 338 -9.77 13.83 -1.85
N TRP A 339 -9.57 13.46 -3.12
CA TRP A 339 -8.29 12.99 -3.62
C TRP A 339 -7.92 13.65 -4.95
N LEU A 340 -6.61 13.68 -5.23
CA LEU A 340 -6.00 14.19 -6.45
C LEU A 340 -5.26 13.07 -7.18
N LEU A 341 -5.56 12.85 -8.45
CA LEU A 341 -4.86 11.92 -9.33
C LEU A 341 -4.10 12.69 -10.42
N LEU A 342 -2.79 12.52 -10.48
CA LEU A 342 -1.93 13.09 -11.51
C LEU A 342 -1.66 12.03 -12.60
N ILE A 343 -2.16 12.22 -13.81
CA ILE A 343 -1.88 11.34 -14.95
C ILE A 343 -0.80 12.00 -15.81
N GLU A 344 0.36 11.38 -15.91
CA GLU A 344 1.54 11.95 -16.56
C GLU A 344 1.80 11.37 -17.94
N ASN A 345 2.37 12.14 -18.88
CA ASN A 345 2.86 11.63 -20.17
C ASN A 345 1.82 10.90 -21.04
N ALA A 346 0.53 11.25 -20.94
CA ALA A 346 -0.50 10.66 -21.77
C ALA A 346 -0.34 11.11 -23.24
N ASN A 347 0.48 10.44 -24.04
CA ASN A 347 0.77 10.79 -25.43
C ASN A 347 0.22 9.68 -26.35
N GLY A 348 -0.60 10.06 -27.35
CA GLY A 348 -1.40 9.13 -28.16
C GLY A 348 -0.68 8.39 -29.29
N ASP A 349 0.63 8.14 -29.17
CA ASP A 349 1.45 7.63 -30.27
C ASP A 349 1.39 6.10 -30.47
N GLU A 350 0.71 5.36 -29.57
CA GLU A 350 0.45 3.91 -29.72
C GLU A 350 -1.03 3.63 -30.01
N SER A 351 -1.32 2.82 -31.03
CA SER A 351 -2.65 2.58 -31.62
C SER A 351 -3.73 1.99 -30.69
N ASP A 352 -3.38 1.61 -29.46
CA ASP A 352 -4.29 1.04 -28.44
C ASP A 352 -4.46 1.93 -27.19
N PHE A 353 -3.83 3.11 -27.12
CA PHE A 353 -3.85 3.93 -25.91
C PHE A 353 -5.07 4.87 -25.84
N ASN A 354 -5.94 4.68 -24.84
CA ASN A 354 -7.16 5.48 -24.64
C ASN A 354 -7.18 6.13 -23.26
N LEU A 355 -6.91 7.44 -23.18
CA LEU A 355 -6.86 8.23 -21.94
C LEU A 355 -8.12 8.06 -21.05
N PRO A 356 -9.36 8.11 -21.59
CA PRO A 356 -10.58 7.75 -20.87
C PRO A 356 -10.52 6.49 -19.99
N ASN A 357 -9.81 5.44 -20.42
CA ASN A 357 -9.72 4.18 -19.66
C ASN A 357 -8.90 4.29 -18.37
N LEU A 358 -8.16 5.39 -18.21
CA LEU A 358 -7.34 5.67 -17.02
C LEU A 358 -8.12 6.41 -15.93
N PHE A 359 -9.27 7.00 -16.23
CA PHE A 359 -10.04 7.72 -15.23
C PHE A 359 -10.77 6.74 -14.30
N PRO A 360 -10.64 6.89 -12.97
CA PRO A 360 -11.51 6.19 -12.04
C PRO A 360 -12.97 6.54 -12.30
N GLU A 361 -13.85 5.54 -12.29
CA GLU A 361 -15.27 5.76 -12.50
C GLU A 361 -15.90 6.59 -11.36
N GLY A 362 -16.93 7.37 -11.67
CA GLY A 362 -17.68 8.14 -10.68
C GLY A 362 -17.62 9.66 -10.88
N ARG A 363 -18.10 10.39 -9.85
CA ARG A 363 -18.22 11.86 -9.87
C ARG A 363 -17.24 12.57 -8.93
N ARG A 364 -16.50 11.80 -8.14
CA ARG A 364 -15.61 12.31 -7.08
C ARG A 364 -14.15 12.26 -7.52
N GLY A 365 -13.32 13.00 -6.81
CA GLY A 365 -11.89 13.15 -7.08
C GLY A 365 -11.58 14.23 -8.11
N THR A 366 -10.34 14.70 -8.07
CA THR A 366 -9.78 15.66 -9.02
C THR A 366 -8.68 14.97 -9.82
N VAL A 367 -8.67 15.14 -11.13
CA VAL A 367 -7.65 14.57 -12.02
C VAL A 367 -6.93 15.69 -12.78
N LEU A 368 -5.61 15.71 -12.70
CA LEU A 368 -4.76 16.55 -13.54
C LEU A 368 -4.04 15.66 -14.55
N VAL A 369 -4.11 16.02 -15.83
CA VAL A 369 -3.44 15.25 -16.89
C VAL A 369 -2.33 16.09 -17.50
N THR A 370 -1.11 15.55 -17.61
CA THR A 370 -0.03 16.14 -18.39
C THR A 370 0.17 15.39 -19.71
N THR A 371 0.20 16.12 -20.83
CA THR A 371 0.30 15.52 -22.18
C THR A 371 1.08 16.40 -23.16
N ARG A 372 1.60 15.81 -24.23
CA ARG A 372 2.09 16.55 -25.42
C ARG A 372 0.99 16.68 -26.48
N ASP A 373 -0.02 15.82 -26.46
CA ASP A 373 -1.10 15.81 -27.42
C ASP A 373 -2.19 16.83 -27.07
N SER A 374 -2.38 17.78 -27.96
CA SER A 374 -3.40 18.82 -27.82
C SER A 374 -4.83 18.29 -28.04
N SER A 375 -5.01 17.09 -28.61
CA SER A 375 -6.32 16.48 -28.84
C SER A 375 -7.07 16.16 -27.53
N TYR A 376 -6.33 15.83 -26.46
CA TYR A 376 -6.90 15.45 -25.17
C TYR A 376 -7.53 16.60 -24.37
N LYS A 377 -7.48 17.84 -24.86
CA LYS A 377 -8.19 19.00 -24.29
C LYS A 377 -9.69 18.74 -24.07
N ILE A 378 -10.28 17.89 -24.91
CA ILE A 378 -11.71 17.53 -24.84
C ILE A 378 -12.10 16.85 -23.52
N HIS A 379 -11.14 16.29 -22.77
CA HIS A 379 -11.41 15.54 -21.53
C HIS A 379 -11.46 16.41 -20.27
N GLY A 380 -11.08 17.69 -20.35
CA GLY A 380 -11.18 18.63 -19.24
C GLY A 380 -12.63 19.05 -18.95
N THR A 381 -13.00 19.12 -17.67
CA THR A 381 -14.37 19.35 -17.21
C THR A 381 -14.57 20.60 -16.35
N VAL A 382 -13.49 21.24 -15.89
CA VAL A 382 -13.56 22.41 -14.99
C VAL A 382 -12.84 23.65 -15.55
N GLY A 383 -13.34 24.84 -15.22
CA GLY A 383 -12.76 26.13 -15.62
C GLY A 383 -12.52 26.24 -17.13
N SER A 384 -11.33 26.70 -17.53
CA SER A 384 -10.91 26.78 -18.94
C SER A 384 -10.67 25.41 -19.60
N ARG A 385 -10.88 24.30 -18.87
CA ARG A 385 -10.66 22.89 -19.24
C ARG A 385 -9.20 22.49 -19.46
N TRP A 386 -8.36 23.43 -19.89
CA TRP A 386 -6.96 23.16 -20.18
C TRP A 386 -6.04 24.37 -19.94
N LEU A 387 -4.74 24.10 -19.85
CA LEU A 387 -3.66 25.08 -19.79
C LEU A 387 -2.52 24.67 -20.72
N GLN A 388 -2.05 25.60 -21.56
CA GLN A 388 -0.89 25.40 -22.43
C GLN A 388 0.38 25.75 -21.66
N PHE A 389 1.35 24.85 -21.68
CA PHE A 389 2.62 24.96 -20.97
C PHE A 389 3.78 25.16 -21.93
N GLU A 390 4.21 26.41 -22.02
CA GLU A 390 5.31 26.84 -22.88
C GLU A 390 6.64 26.89 -22.12
N LYS A 391 7.69 27.36 -22.80
CA LYS A 391 9.04 27.55 -22.26
C LYS A 391 9.02 28.45 -21.00
N MET A 392 10.03 28.32 -20.15
CA MET A 392 10.15 29.17 -18.97
C MET A 392 10.45 30.61 -19.38
N ASP A 393 9.96 31.58 -18.61
CA ASP A 393 10.32 32.98 -18.83
C ASP A 393 11.83 33.18 -18.64
N VAL A 394 12.40 34.17 -19.31
CA VAL A 394 13.85 34.41 -19.34
C VAL A 394 14.39 34.65 -17.94
N ASP A 395 13.73 35.52 -17.16
CA ASP A 395 14.21 35.89 -15.82
C ASP A 395 14.08 34.72 -14.84
N GLU A 396 13.00 33.95 -14.94
CA GLU A 396 12.76 32.75 -14.13
C GLU A 396 13.78 31.64 -14.43
N ALA A 397 14.12 31.44 -15.71
CA ALA A 397 15.07 30.44 -16.16
C ALA A 397 16.50 30.74 -15.67
N ASP A 398 16.91 32.01 -15.76
CA ASP A 398 18.23 32.46 -15.31
C ASP A 398 18.36 32.33 -13.80
N GLU A 399 17.32 32.67 -13.04
CA GLU A 399 17.32 32.49 -11.60
C GLU A 399 17.38 30.99 -11.20
N LEU A 400 16.65 30.11 -11.88
CA LEU A 400 16.70 28.67 -11.62
C LEU A 400 18.11 28.10 -11.84
N LEU A 401 18.77 28.48 -12.94
CA LEU A 401 20.12 28.05 -13.25
C LEU A 401 21.13 28.50 -12.18
N LEU A 402 21.07 29.78 -11.79
CA LEU A 402 21.98 30.34 -10.79
C LEU A 402 21.78 29.72 -9.40
N ARG A 403 20.52 29.46 -9.01
CA ARG A 403 20.20 28.71 -7.78
C ARG A 403 20.73 27.29 -7.83
N ALA A 404 20.55 26.58 -8.94
CA ALA A 404 21.08 25.22 -9.13
C ALA A 404 22.62 25.17 -9.06
N ALA A 405 23.28 26.21 -9.55
CA ALA A 405 24.73 26.40 -9.49
C ALA A 405 25.25 26.93 -8.13
N SER A 406 24.36 27.25 -7.19
CA SER A 406 24.68 27.94 -5.92
C SER A 406 25.46 29.25 -6.11
N ILE A 407 25.24 29.96 -7.22
CA ILE A 407 25.88 31.26 -7.51
C ILE A 407 25.02 32.37 -6.92
N GLN A 408 25.55 33.09 -5.93
CA GLN A 408 24.84 34.21 -5.28
C GLN A 408 25.07 35.56 -5.97
N SER A 409 26.08 35.66 -6.84
CA SER A 409 26.41 36.90 -7.53
C SER A 409 25.29 37.32 -8.50
N ARG A 410 24.96 38.61 -8.48
CA ARG A 410 23.93 39.23 -9.34
C ARG A 410 24.52 40.28 -10.28
N ASP A 411 25.82 40.22 -10.53
CA ASP A 411 26.51 41.12 -11.45
C ASP A 411 26.08 40.89 -12.90
N VAL A 412 26.30 41.90 -13.74
CA VAL A 412 25.84 41.91 -15.13
C VAL A 412 26.47 40.79 -15.95
N ALA A 413 27.74 40.45 -15.69
CA ALA A 413 28.42 39.37 -16.41
C ALA A 413 27.83 38.00 -16.07
N THR A 414 27.56 37.73 -14.79
CA THR A 414 26.89 36.49 -14.35
C THR A 414 25.47 36.36 -14.91
N ARG A 415 24.67 37.44 -14.91
CA ARG A 415 23.32 37.41 -15.52
C ARG A 415 23.40 37.13 -17.02
N ASN A 416 24.24 37.85 -17.75
CA ASN A 416 24.42 37.63 -19.18
C ASN A 416 24.89 36.19 -19.47
N GLY A 417 25.80 35.65 -18.68
CA GLY A 417 26.24 34.26 -18.79
C GLY A 417 25.09 33.26 -18.57
N ALA A 418 24.25 33.51 -17.56
CA ALA A 418 23.06 32.70 -17.29
C ALA A 418 22.07 32.73 -18.46
N THR A 419 21.76 33.92 -18.99
CA THR A 419 20.83 34.09 -20.12
C THR A 419 21.28 33.30 -21.35
N VAL A 420 22.57 33.32 -21.68
CA VAL A 420 23.10 32.59 -22.84
C VAL A 420 22.98 31.08 -22.64
N VAL A 421 23.26 30.57 -21.43
CA VAL A 421 23.08 29.15 -21.09
C VAL A 421 21.60 28.77 -21.14
N SER A 422 20.71 29.57 -20.54
CA SER A 422 19.28 29.33 -20.51
C SER A 422 18.67 29.29 -21.92
N GLN A 423 19.06 30.22 -22.78
CA GLN A 423 18.65 30.27 -24.18
C GLN A 423 19.12 29.03 -24.95
N THR A 424 20.37 28.62 -24.74
CA THR A 424 20.95 27.41 -25.37
C THR A 424 20.15 26.15 -24.98
N LEU A 425 19.78 26.04 -23.71
CA LEU A 425 19.00 24.93 -23.18
C LEU A 425 17.50 25.01 -23.51
N GLY A 426 17.06 26.08 -24.17
CA GLY A 426 15.67 26.29 -24.58
C GLY A 426 14.72 26.61 -23.43
N PHE A 427 15.25 27.16 -22.33
CA PHE A 427 14.50 27.50 -21.12
C PHE A 427 13.72 26.30 -20.54
N LEU A 428 14.31 25.10 -20.64
CA LEU A 428 13.77 23.85 -20.11
C LEU A 428 14.23 23.65 -18.66
N PRO A 429 13.35 23.71 -17.64
CA PRO A 429 13.73 23.63 -16.23
C PRO A 429 14.67 22.47 -15.89
N LEU A 430 14.36 21.28 -16.39
CA LEU A 430 15.14 20.07 -16.10
C LEU A 430 16.57 20.17 -16.63
N ALA A 431 16.77 20.74 -17.82
CA ALA A 431 18.09 20.97 -18.39
C ALA A 431 18.87 22.03 -17.59
N LEU A 432 18.19 23.09 -17.13
CA LEU A 432 18.79 24.16 -16.32
C LEU A 432 19.31 23.64 -14.97
N VAL A 433 18.53 22.77 -14.30
CA VAL A 433 18.95 22.16 -13.02
C VAL A 433 20.23 21.36 -13.20
N HIS A 434 20.31 20.51 -14.22
CA HIS A 434 21.53 19.72 -14.48
C HIS A 434 22.71 20.59 -14.90
N ALA A 435 22.47 21.63 -15.71
CA ALA A 435 23.50 22.60 -16.07
C ALA A 435 24.08 23.27 -14.82
N GLY A 436 23.21 23.72 -13.91
CA GLY A 436 23.62 24.28 -12.63
C GLY A 436 24.39 23.27 -11.78
N LYS A 437 23.95 22.00 -11.72
CA LYS A 437 24.71 20.94 -11.03
C LYS A 437 26.08 20.69 -11.66
N ALA A 438 26.20 20.72 -12.98
CA ALA A 438 27.49 20.57 -13.66
C ALA A 438 28.44 21.74 -13.35
N ILE A 439 27.91 22.95 -13.25
CA ILE A 439 28.67 24.15 -12.86
C ILE A 439 29.09 24.06 -11.38
N LEU A 440 28.15 23.71 -10.49
CA LEU A 440 28.39 23.54 -9.05
C LEU A 440 29.45 22.47 -8.77
N ASP A 441 29.43 21.38 -9.53
CA ASP A 441 30.36 20.26 -9.39
C ASP A 441 31.73 20.53 -10.05
N GLY A 442 31.91 21.73 -10.64
CA GLY A 442 33.16 22.20 -11.24
C GLY A 442 33.51 21.54 -12.57
N LEU A 443 32.56 20.90 -13.26
CA LEU A 443 32.78 20.26 -14.55
C LEU A 443 33.01 21.29 -15.67
N CYS A 444 32.42 22.48 -15.51
CA CYS A 444 32.53 23.61 -16.41
C CYS A 444 32.20 24.90 -15.66
N THR A 445 32.58 26.03 -16.22
CA THR A 445 32.20 27.36 -15.72
C THR A 445 30.92 27.82 -16.41
N LEU A 446 30.25 28.84 -15.86
CA LEU A 446 29.10 29.46 -16.50
C LEU A 446 29.43 30.00 -17.91
N SER A 447 30.64 30.53 -18.11
CA SER A 447 31.09 31.06 -19.41
C SER A 447 31.38 29.96 -20.44
N ASP A 448 31.88 28.80 -19.99
CA ASP A 448 32.32 27.72 -20.88
C ASP A 448 31.23 26.67 -21.15
N TYR A 449 30.13 26.71 -20.39
CA TYR A 449 29.05 25.71 -20.46
C TYR A 449 28.49 25.54 -21.87
N VAL A 450 28.27 26.63 -22.60
CA VAL A 450 27.66 26.60 -23.95
C VAL A 450 28.53 25.82 -24.93
N ALA A 451 29.85 26.08 -24.93
CA ALA A 451 30.80 25.35 -25.76
C ALA A 451 30.83 23.86 -25.38
N TYR A 452 30.75 23.57 -24.08
CA TYR A 452 30.64 22.21 -23.56
C TYR A 452 29.36 21.52 -24.06
N PHE A 453 28.22 22.18 -23.97
CA PHE A 453 26.91 21.68 -24.36
C PHE A 453 26.82 21.32 -25.85
N TRP A 454 27.24 22.21 -26.76
CA TRP A 454 27.17 21.96 -28.20
C TRP A 454 27.99 20.73 -28.61
N ARG A 455 29.16 20.52 -27.99
CA ARG A 455 30.00 19.34 -28.22
C ARG A 455 29.25 18.04 -27.92
N PHE A 456 28.40 18.03 -26.88
CA PHE A 456 27.64 16.84 -26.48
C PHE A 456 26.30 16.69 -27.19
N LEU A 457 25.63 17.80 -27.53
CA LEU A 457 24.39 17.75 -28.31
C LEU A 457 24.61 17.10 -29.67
N ASP A 458 25.71 17.42 -30.36
CA ASP A 458 26.05 16.78 -31.64
C ASP A 458 26.35 15.28 -31.51
N ARG A 459 26.87 14.85 -30.35
CA ARG A 459 27.11 13.43 -30.05
C ARG A 459 25.80 12.68 -29.80
N VAL A 460 24.87 13.30 -29.08
CA VAL A 460 23.54 12.78 -28.76
C VAL A 460 22.70 12.70 -30.04
N ARG A 461 22.60 13.80 -30.81
CA ARG A 461 21.84 13.88 -32.07
C ARG A 461 22.17 12.78 -33.08
N LYS A 462 23.44 12.37 -33.17
CA LYS A 462 23.87 11.33 -34.11
C LYS A 462 23.44 9.91 -33.73
N ASN A 463 22.96 9.71 -32.50
CA ASN A 463 22.87 8.39 -31.87
C ASN A 463 21.63 8.18 -30.98
N THR A 464 20.70 9.14 -30.91
CA THR A 464 19.44 9.00 -30.15
C THR A 464 18.34 8.30 -30.94
N PHE A 465 17.42 7.67 -30.19
CA PHE A 465 16.22 7.02 -30.71
C PHE A 465 14.96 7.94 -30.65
N ASP A 466 15.11 9.16 -30.16
CA ASP A 466 14.02 10.12 -29.92
C ASP A 466 14.18 11.30 -30.88
N ASP A 467 13.11 11.65 -31.60
CA ASP A 467 13.07 12.74 -32.59
C ASP A 467 12.77 14.11 -31.96
N ASP A 468 12.41 14.16 -30.67
CA ASP A 468 12.11 15.41 -29.96
C ASP A 468 13.38 16.14 -29.53
N GLU A 469 13.63 17.29 -30.16
CA GLU A 469 14.78 18.16 -29.87
C GLU A 469 14.84 18.58 -28.38
N SER A 470 13.69 18.67 -27.69
CA SER A 470 13.64 19.02 -26.26
C SER A 470 14.25 17.92 -25.40
N ASN A 471 13.96 16.64 -25.73
CA ASN A 471 14.52 15.50 -25.03
C ASN A 471 16.03 15.37 -25.33
N MET A 472 16.46 15.65 -26.56
CA MET A 472 17.90 15.69 -26.91
C MET A 472 18.68 16.71 -26.07
N ARG A 473 18.11 17.90 -25.80
CA ARG A 473 18.73 18.91 -24.93
C ARG A 473 18.88 18.39 -23.50
N VAL A 474 17.84 17.78 -22.94
CA VAL A 474 17.87 17.18 -21.60
C VAL A 474 18.89 16.02 -21.54
N TYR A 475 18.89 15.12 -22.52
CA TYR A 475 19.85 14.01 -22.62
C TYR A 475 21.30 14.50 -22.70
N SER A 476 21.54 15.62 -23.38
CA SER A 476 22.87 16.23 -23.45
C SER A 476 23.34 16.73 -22.08
N THR A 477 22.42 17.24 -21.24
CA THR A 477 22.78 17.62 -19.87
C THR A 477 23.09 16.41 -18.98
N TYR A 478 22.41 15.27 -19.16
CA TYR A 478 22.76 14.03 -18.48
C TYR A 478 24.11 13.47 -18.93
N GLU A 479 24.37 13.52 -20.23
CA GLU A 479 25.64 13.12 -20.82
C GLU A 479 26.82 13.91 -20.21
N ILE A 480 26.65 15.23 -20.02
CA ILE A 480 27.64 16.08 -19.34
C ILE A 480 27.92 15.59 -17.92
N LEU A 481 26.87 15.37 -17.12
CA LEU A 481 27.01 14.93 -15.72
C LEU A 481 27.66 13.54 -15.65
N PHE A 482 27.17 12.59 -16.45
CA PHE A 482 27.69 11.22 -16.49
C PHE A 482 29.15 11.15 -16.88
N LEU A 483 29.59 11.89 -17.91
CA LEU A 483 30.99 11.94 -18.28
C LEU A 483 31.83 12.67 -17.24
N GLY A 484 31.24 13.65 -16.53
CA GLY A 484 31.83 14.23 -15.34
C GLY A 484 32.14 13.16 -14.28
N LEU A 485 31.16 12.32 -13.95
CA LEU A 485 31.34 11.16 -13.06
C LEU A 485 32.42 10.19 -13.58
N GLU A 486 32.40 9.83 -14.86
CA GLU A 486 33.40 8.92 -15.46
C GLU A 486 34.81 9.53 -15.45
N SER A 487 34.96 10.83 -15.70
CA SER A 487 36.25 11.51 -15.63
C SER A 487 36.85 11.50 -14.22
N LYS A 488 35.99 11.59 -13.20
CA LYS A 488 36.37 11.49 -11.77
C LYS A 488 36.81 10.07 -11.42
N ARG A 489 36.22 9.04 -12.04
CA ARG A 489 36.63 7.64 -11.87
C ARG A 489 38.09 7.40 -12.28
N ASP A 490 38.54 8.04 -13.35
CA ASP A 490 39.85 7.76 -13.95
C ASP A 490 41.03 8.42 -13.18
N GLN A 491 40.74 9.30 -12.20
CA GLN A 491 41.72 9.90 -11.29
C GLN A 491 41.94 8.99 -10.05
N ARG A 492 42.93 8.06 -10.12
CA ARG A 492 43.26 7.04 -9.09
C ARG A 492 43.75 7.59 -7.72
N LEU A 493 42.91 8.33 -6.99
CA LEU A 493 43.11 8.69 -5.58
C LEU A 493 42.00 8.06 -4.71
N LYS A 494 42.29 7.77 -3.43
CA LYS A 494 41.41 7.01 -2.50
C LYS A 494 39.99 7.57 -2.29
N GLY A 495 39.69 8.80 -2.74
CA GLY A 495 38.35 9.41 -2.71
C GLY A 495 37.44 9.10 -3.91
N TYR A 496 37.96 8.49 -4.99
CA TYR A 496 37.29 8.43 -6.30
C TYR A 496 36.64 7.07 -6.65
N VAL A 497 36.70 6.11 -5.71
CA VAL A 497 36.04 4.80 -5.85
C VAL A 497 34.52 4.95 -5.93
N ALA A 498 33.95 5.87 -5.13
CA ALA A 498 32.50 6.13 -5.09
C ALA A 498 31.92 6.65 -6.42
N ALA A 499 32.72 7.33 -7.25
CA ALA A 499 32.29 7.78 -8.58
C ALA A 499 32.16 6.60 -9.56
N GLY A 500 33.08 5.63 -9.49
CA GLY A 500 32.97 4.38 -10.24
C GLY A 500 31.73 3.58 -9.82
N ASP A 501 31.49 3.45 -8.52
CA ASP A 501 30.32 2.76 -7.99
C ASP A 501 29.01 3.44 -8.38
N ALA A 502 28.97 4.77 -8.33
CA ALA A 502 27.80 5.55 -8.74
C ALA A 502 27.43 5.25 -10.20
N VAL A 503 28.43 5.18 -11.10
CA VAL A 503 28.21 4.81 -12.51
C VAL A 503 27.64 3.40 -12.63
N GLU A 504 28.18 2.42 -11.90
CA GLU A 504 27.65 1.04 -11.94
C GLU A 504 26.22 0.95 -11.39
N LEU A 505 25.94 1.60 -10.26
CA LEU A 505 24.61 1.63 -9.65
C LEU A 505 23.60 2.29 -10.57
N LEU A 506 23.96 3.41 -11.21
CA LEU A 506 23.10 4.08 -12.19
C LEU A 506 22.71 3.13 -13.34
N LYS A 507 23.69 2.39 -13.87
CA LYS A 507 23.45 1.41 -14.93
C LYS A 507 22.56 0.26 -14.45
N VAL A 508 22.77 -0.27 -13.24
CA VAL A 508 21.92 -1.33 -12.66
C VAL A 508 20.48 -0.82 -12.43
N PHE A 509 20.33 0.35 -11.81
CA PHE A 509 19.02 0.95 -11.52
C PHE A 509 18.22 1.26 -12.79
N SER A 510 18.90 1.57 -13.90
CA SER A 510 18.25 1.76 -15.21
C SER A 510 17.49 0.52 -15.72
N PHE A 511 17.79 -0.67 -15.19
CA PHE A 511 17.12 -1.94 -15.50
C PHE A 511 16.26 -2.50 -14.36
N LEU A 512 16.21 -1.83 -13.21
CA LEU A 512 15.22 -2.07 -12.16
C LEU A 512 13.98 -1.19 -12.41
N SER A 513 12.87 -1.48 -11.73
CA SER A 513 11.76 -0.50 -11.65
C SER A 513 12.31 0.87 -11.21
N CYS A 514 11.83 1.96 -11.81
CA CYS A 514 12.32 3.32 -11.55
C CYS A 514 12.00 3.84 -10.14
N GLU A 515 11.31 3.06 -9.32
CA GLU A 515 10.84 3.46 -7.99
C GLU A 515 11.01 2.35 -6.97
N ASN A 516 10.88 2.73 -5.69
CA ASN A 516 11.04 1.85 -4.54
C ASN A 516 12.32 1.01 -4.60
N ILE A 517 13.41 1.59 -5.13
CA ILE A 517 14.71 0.94 -5.15
C ILE A 517 15.27 1.03 -3.72
N GLN A 518 14.98 0.01 -2.92
CA GLN A 518 15.41 -0.04 -1.53
C GLN A 518 16.87 -0.46 -1.42
N LEU A 519 17.58 0.14 -0.47
CA LEU A 519 18.96 -0.26 -0.14
C LEU A 519 19.02 -1.75 0.26
N ASP A 520 17.96 -2.26 0.90
CA ASP A 520 17.87 -3.64 1.35
C ASP A 520 17.95 -4.66 0.19
N ILE A 521 17.49 -4.30 -1.02
CA ILE A 521 17.63 -5.14 -2.22
C ILE A 521 19.11 -5.42 -2.49
N LEU A 522 19.95 -4.38 -2.42
CA LEU A 522 21.39 -4.49 -2.68
C LEU A 522 22.12 -5.24 -1.57
N ILE A 523 21.75 -4.98 -0.31
CA ILE A 523 22.31 -5.66 0.87
C ILE A 523 21.97 -7.16 0.81
N LYS A 524 20.69 -7.49 0.61
CA LYS A 524 20.21 -8.88 0.52
C LYS A 524 20.82 -9.64 -0.64
N ALA A 525 21.05 -9.00 -1.79
CA ALA A 525 21.76 -9.63 -2.89
C ALA A 525 23.16 -10.13 -2.48
N VAL A 526 23.89 -9.35 -1.67
CA VAL A 526 25.23 -9.73 -1.20
C VAL A 526 25.16 -10.76 -0.07
N GLU A 527 24.28 -10.55 0.91
CA GLU A 527 24.10 -11.47 2.05
C GLU A 527 23.70 -12.86 1.57
N ASN A 528 22.65 -12.94 0.75
CA ASN A 528 22.11 -14.20 0.27
C ASN A 528 23.08 -14.90 -0.69
N PHE A 529 23.86 -14.16 -1.47
CA PHE A 529 24.95 -14.76 -2.26
C PHE A 529 25.99 -15.47 -1.38
N LYS A 530 26.37 -14.89 -0.24
CA LYS A 530 27.28 -15.53 0.73
C LYS A 530 26.64 -16.76 1.35
N ILE A 531 25.36 -16.65 1.76
CA ILE A 531 24.60 -17.78 2.30
C ILE A 531 24.57 -18.95 1.30
N GLU A 532 24.29 -18.68 0.02
CA GLU A 532 24.31 -19.71 -1.02
C GLU A 532 25.70 -20.34 -1.21
N GLN A 533 26.77 -19.53 -1.22
CA GLN A 533 28.14 -20.06 -1.31
C GLN A 533 28.50 -20.94 -0.11
N ASP A 534 28.13 -20.52 1.09
CA ASP A 534 28.48 -21.24 2.31
C ASP A 534 27.68 -22.53 2.43
N ALA A 535 26.40 -22.52 2.03
CA ALA A 535 25.58 -23.72 1.88
C ALA A 535 26.21 -24.70 0.87
N GLN A 536 26.64 -24.21 -0.30
CA GLN A 536 27.33 -25.02 -1.31
C GLN A 536 28.61 -25.66 -0.75
N LYS A 537 29.45 -24.89 -0.06
CA LYS A 537 30.69 -25.41 0.56
C LYS A 537 30.39 -26.42 1.67
N SER A 538 29.34 -26.21 2.46
CA SER A 538 28.91 -27.11 3.53
C SER A 538 28.42 -28.44 2.98
N ASP A 539 27.58 -28.42 1.94
CA ASP A 539 27.08 -29.61 1.26
C ASP A 539 28.23 -30.43 0.66
N VAL A 540 29.21 -29.77 0.01
CA VAL A 540 30.43 -30.43 -0.50
C VAL A 540 31.22 -31.09 0.64
N LYS A 541 31.41 -30.41 1.78
CA LYS A 541 32.11 -30.98 2.94
C LYS A 541 31.37 -32.16 3.56
N GLN A 542 30.05 -32.06 3.74
CA GLN A 542 29.23 -33.16 4.25
C GLN A 542 29.23 -34.37 3.28
N HIS A 543 29.27 -34.11 1.97
CA HIS A 543 29.35 -35.15 0.96
C HIS A 543 30.73 -35.83 0.91
N VAL A 544 31.82 -35.06 1.04
CA VAL A 544 33.19 -35.59 1.17
C VAL A 544 33.34 -36.39 2.47
N GLN A 545 32.75 -35.96 3.58
CA GLN A 545 32.77 -36.70 4.84
C GLN A 545 31.94 -38.00 4.77
N LYS A 546 30.76 -37.96 4.13
CA LYS A 546 29.96 -39.17 3.83
C LYS A 546 30.69 -40.10 2.85
N GLN A 547 31.45 -39.58 1.89
CA GLN A 547 32.30 -40.36 1.00
C GLN A 547 33.50 -40.97 1.73
N GLN A 548 34.17 -40.27 2.65
CA GLN A 548 35.24 -40.84 3.47
C GLN A 548 34.74 -41.99 4.35
N ASN A 549 33.52 -41.89 4.88
CA ASN A 549 32.90 -42.99 5.62
C ASN A 549 32.39 -44.12 4.71
N ALA A 550 32.05 -43.83 3.45
CA ALA A 550 31.63 -44.81 2.45
C ALA A 550 32.81 -45.48 1.70
N LEU A 551 34.03 -44.93 1.80
CA LEU A 551 35.25 -45.42 1.12
C LEU A 551 35.88 -46.66 1.77
N GLN A 552 35.26 -47.26 2.79
CA GLN A 552 35.70 -48.56 3.32
C GLN A 552 35.24 -49.77 2.49
N LEU A 553 34.32 -49.60 1.54
CA LEU A 553 33.87 -50.68 0.66
C LEU A 553 33.54 -50.09 -0.72
N LEU A 554 34.33 -50.45 -1.75
CA LEU A 554 33.98 -50.68 -3.17
C LEU A 554 35.10 -50.26 -4.15
N THR A 555 35.12 -50.92 -5.32
CA THR A 555 36.24 -51.02 -6.28
C THR A 555 36.28 -49.91 -7.34
N TRP A 556 37.47 -49.69 -7.93
CA TRP A 556 37.79 -48.62 -8.90
C TRP A 556 36.87 -48.51 -10.14
N ALA A 557 36.19 -49.60 -10.52
CA ALA A 557 35.24 -49.59 -11.64
C ALA A 557 33.90 -48.91 -11.28
N GLU A 558 33.45 -49.02 -10.02
CA GLU A 558 32.28 -48.29 -9.51
C GLU A 558 32.60 -46.84 -9.18
N LEU A 559 33.87 -46.57 -8.83
CA LEU A 559 34.40 -45.23 -8.63
C LEU A 559 34.26 -44.39 -9.91
N LEU A 560 34.59 -44.96 -11.08
CA LEU A 560 34.53 -44.25 -12.37
C LEU A 560 33.09 -44.00 -12.88
N GLN A 561 32.13 -44.87 -12.56
CA GLN A 561 30.71 -44.63 -12.86
C GLN A 561 30.09 -43.59 -11.90
N LYS A 562 30.46 -43.62 -10.61
CA LYS A 562 30.03 -42.59 -9.64
C LYS A 562 30.71 -41.24 -9.88
N ILE A 563 31.94 -41.20 -10.39
CA ILE A 563 32.65 -39.96 -10.77
C ILE A 563 31.93 -39.21 -11.91
N LYS A 564 31.16 -39.89 -12.77
CA LYS A 564 30.27 -39.23 -13.75
C LYS A 564 28.97 -38.70 -13.14
N LEU A 565 28.45 -39.34 -12.09
CA LEU A 565 27.26 -38.93 -11.32
C LEU A 565 27.56 -37.84 -10.27
N ILE A 566 28.80 -37.75 -9.77
CA ILE A 566 29.29 -36.73 -8.83
C ILE A 566 29.57 -35.40 -9.55
N ARG A 567 29.45 -35.35 -10.88
CA ARG A 567 29.34 -34.11 -11.64
C ARG A 567 27.95 -33.47 -11.52
N ASN A 568 27.30 -33.67 -10.37
CA ASN A 568 26.12 -32.93 -9.95
C ASN A 568 26.58 -31.52 -9.54
N PHE A 569 26.75 -30.69 -10.59
CA PHE A 569 26.95 -29.25 -10.57
C PHE A 569 28.29 -28.62 -10.17
N GLU A 570 29.44 -29.32 -10.23
CA GLU A 570 30.75 -28.62 -10.32
C GLU A 570 31.67 -29.15 -11.44
N VAL A 571 32.41 -28.23 -12.06
CA VAL A 571 33.41 -28.36 -13.15
C VAL A 571 32.89 -28.44 -14.59
N LEU A 572 32.35 -27.31 -15.06
CA LEU A 572 32.85 -26.59 -16.23
C LEU A 572 32.93 -25.13 -15.79
N LYS A 573 34.11 -24.49 -15.86
CA LYS A 573 34.32 -23.09 -15.45
C LYS A 573 33.11 -22.23 -15.85
N GLU A 574 32.39 -21.73 -14.85
CA GLU A 574 31.42 -20.66 -15.06
C GLU A 574 32.18 -19.42 -15.54
N ASN A 575 31.58 -18.66 -16.46
CA ASN A 575 31.96 -17.25 -16.52
C ASN A 575 31.54 -16.65 -15.17
N PRO A 576 32.39 -15.84 -14.53
CA PRO A 576 32.06 -15.23 -13.25
C PRO A 576 30.70 -14.51 -13.35
N PRO A 577 29.80 -14.64 -12.36
CA PRO A 577 28.53 -13.95 -12.39
C PRO A 577 28.77 -12.46 -12.59
N VAL A 578 27.94 -11.85 -13.45
CA VAL A 578 28.02 -10.41 -13.74
C VAL A 578 27.38 -9.66 -12.57
N LEU A 579 27.97 -9.76 -11.38
CA LEU A 579 27.69 -8.82 -10.31
C LEU A 579 28.47 -7.53 -10.58
N PRO A 580 27.84 -6.35 -10.41
CA PRO A 580 28.54 -5.07 -10.38
C PRO A 580 29.72 -5.13 -9.40
N ALA A 581 30.85 -4.50 -9.74
CA ALA A 581 32.02 -4.46 -8.87
C ALA A 581 31.68 -3.87 -7.49
N VAL A 582 30.79 -2.88 -7.43
CA VAL A 582 30.29 -2.31 -6.16
C VAL A 582 29.65 -3.35 -5.23
N LEU A 583 29.02 -4.39 -5.78
CA LEU A 583 28.43 -5.48 -4.98
C LEU A 583 29.42 -6.62 -4.73
N ARG A 584 30.38 -6.85 -5.64
CA ARG A 584 31.43 -7.86 -5.42
C ARG A 584 32.40 -7.46 -4.32
N GLU A 585 32.77 -6.18 -4.27
CA GLU A 585 33.65 -5.57 -3.26
C GLU A 585 32.81 -4.84 -2.20
N TYR A 586 31.76 -5.51 -1.72
CA TYR A 586 30.73 -4.90 -0.87
C TYR A 586 31.31 -4.19 0.35
N ASP A 587 30.99 -2.90 0.43
CA ASP A 587 31.22 -2.01 1.57
C ASP A 587 30.01 -1.06 1.66
N ILE A 588 29.32 -1.06 2.80
CA ILE A 588 28.08 -0.29 2.97
C ILE A 588 28.32 1.22 2.97
N ASP A 589 29.48 1.69 3.43
CA ASP A 589 29.81 3.11 3.43
C ASP A 589 30.15 3.59 2.02
N ARG A 590 30.84 2.74 1.25
CA ARG A 590 31.10 2.96 -0.18
C ARG A 590 29.79 3.03 -0.97
N LEU A 591 28.86 2.11 -0.71
CA LEU A 591 27.53 2.07 -1.33
C LEU A 591 26.72 3.34 -1.02
N ARG A 592 26.68 3.75 0.25
CA ARG A 592 26.00 4.99 0.68
C ARG A 592 26.60 6.23 0.03
N LYS A 593 27.94 6.33 -0.05
CA LYS A 593 28.62 7.45 -0.74
C LYS A 593 28.26 7.52 -2.22
N ALA A 594 28.22 6.38 -2.90
CA ALA A 594 27.83 6.31 -4.31
C ALA A 594 26.38 6.78 -4.54
N LEU A 595 25.45 6.34 -3.69
CA LEU A 595 24.05 6.78 -3.72
C LEU A 595 23.91 8.29 -3.43
N THR A 596 24.65 8.80 -2.44
CA THR A 596 24.69 10.24 -2.13
C THR A 596 25.21 11.04 -3.33
N LEU A 597 26.24 10.57 -4.02
CA LEU A 597 26.79 11.25 -5.20
C LEU A 597 25.78 11.29 -6.36
N LEU A 598 25.09 10.18 -6.63
CA LEU A 598 24.02 10.14 -7.64
C LEU A 598 22.87 11.09 -7.29
N ALA A 599 22.51 11.20 -6.01
CA ALA A 599 21.47 12.11 -5.54
C ALA A 599 21.90 13.58 -5.66
N GLN A 600 23.15 13.90 -5.32
CA GLN A 600 23.72 15.25 -5.45
C GLN A 600 23.70 15.77 -6.89
N LEU A 601 23.94 14.88 -7.86
CA LEU A 601 23.92 15.18 -9.29
C LEU A 601 22.51 15.10 -9.89
N ALA A 602 21.47 14.87 -9.07
CA ALA A 602 20.07 14.74 -9.47
C ALA A 602 19.82 13.62 -10.49
N LEU A 603 20.66 12.58 -10.51
CA LEU A 603 20.47 11.38 -11.35
C LEU A 603 19.55 10.35 -10.68
N ILE A 604 19.47 10.36 -9.35
CA ILE A 604 18.48 9.64 -8.55
C ILE A 604 17.87 10.59 -7.51
N THR A 605 16.73 10.19 -6.96
CA THR A 605 16.05 10.92 -5.88
C THR A 605 15.90 10.02 -4.67
N HIS A 606 16.32 10.51 -3.51
CA HIS A 606 16.14 9.87 -2.20
C HIS A 606 14.87 10.37 -1.54
N HIS A 607 14.07 9.45 -0.98
CA HIS A 607 12.85 9.78 -0.25
C HIS A 607 13.06 9.55 1.25
N ASP A 608 13.20 10.62 2.02
CA ASP A 608 13.65 10.56 3.43
C ASP A 608 12.68 9.78 4.34
N ILE A 609 11.37 9.87 4.08
CA ILE A 609 10.33 9.24 4.91
C ILE A 609 10.30 7.72 4.73
N SER A 610 10.42 7.25 3.48
CA SER A 610 10.30 5.84 3.11
C SER A 610 11.64 5.14 2.94
N SER A 611 12.76 5.87 3.01
CA SER A 611 14.14 5.36 2.87
C SER A 611 14.38 4.54 1.58
N HIS A 612 13.75 4.95 0.47
CA HIS A 612 13.97 4.34 -0.85
C HIS A 612 14.47 5.35 -1.88
N TYR A 613 15.04 4.83 -2.98
CA TYR A 613 15.49 5.63 -4.12
C TYR A 613 14.55 5.50 -5.31
N SER A 614 14.59 6.49 -6.18
CA SER A 614 13.88 6.52 -7.47
C SER A 614 14.72 7.18 -8.55
N MET A 615 14.42 6.89 -9.81
CA MET A 615 15.01 7.52 -10.99
C MET A 615 13.93 8.26 -11.75
N HIS A 616 14.22 9.47 -12.20
CA HIS A 616 13.33 10.16 -13.13
C HIS A 616 13.20 9.34 -14.45
N PRO A 617 11.99 9.16 -15.02
CA PRO A 617 11.79 8.32 -16.21
C PRO A 617 12.71 8.66 -17.39
N LEU A 618 12.96 9.95 -17.67
CA LEU A 618 13.91 10.34 -18.72
C LEU A 618 15.37 9.94 -18.40
N VAL A 619 15.79 9.98 -17.13
CA VAL A 619 17.13 9.51 -16.73
C VAL A 619 17.20 7.99 -16.86
N HIS A 620 16.14 7.30 -16.45
CA HIS A 620 16.01 5.84 -16.52
C HIS A 620 16.09 5.32 -17.95
N ILE A 621 15.33 5.93 -18.87
CA ILE A 621 15.35 5.61 -20.31
C ILE A 621 16.70 5.99 -20.93
N TRP A 622 17.19 7.20 -20.69
CA TRP A 622 18.46 7.67 -21.24
C TRP A 622 19.64 6.81 -20.77
N SER A 623 19.69 6.46 -19.49
CA SER A 623 20.77 5.62 -18.93
C SER A 623 20.77 4.22 -19.56
N ARG A 624 19.59 3.70 -19.91
CA ARG A 624 19.43 2.39 -20.56
C ARG A 624 19.79 2.39 -22.05
N TYR A 625 19.40 3.45 -22.77
CA TYR A 625 19.57 3.56 -24.22
C TYR A 625 20.56 4.65 -24.62
N ARG A 626 21.55 4.91 -23.77
CA ARG A 626 22.55 5.97 -23.97
C ARG A 626 23.22 5.80 -25.34
N PRO A 627 23.41 6.88 -26.12
CA PRO A 627 24.06 6.90 -27.44
C PRO A 627 25.26 5.97 -27.65
N GLU A 628 26.18 5.91 -26.69
CA GLU A 628 27.41 5.12 -26.81
C GLU A 628 27.29 3.69 -26.29
N MET A 629 26.21 3.42 -25.55
CA MET A 629 25.97 2.13 -24.93
C MET A 629 25.48 1.16 -26.00
N LYS A 630 26.41 0.34 -26.47
CA LYS A 630 26.12 -0.69 -27.47
C LYS A 630 25.05 -1.66 -26.94
N LEU A 631 24.27 -2.28 -27.83
CA LEU A 631 23.26 -3.27 -27.45
C LEU A 631 23.83 -4.41 -26.59
N GLN A 632 25.10 -4.79 -26.82
CA GLN A 632 25.81 -5.77 -25.98
C GLN A 632 26.05 -5.25 -24.56
N GLU A 633 26.38 -3.97 -24.40
CA GLU A 633 26.55 -3.36 -23.08
C GLU A 633 25.19 -3.28 -22.37
N GLN A 634 24.11 -2.92 -23.06
CA GLN A 634 22.75 -2.96 -22.51
C GLN A 634 22.40 -4.35 -21.98
N ALA A 635 22.72 -5.41 -22.75
CA ALA A 635 22.52 -6.79 -22.32
C ALA A 635 23.33 -7.15 -21.06
N VAL A 636 24.58 -6.68 -20.95
CA VAL A 636 25.43 -6.93 -19.78
C VAL A 636 24.87 -6.30 -18.52
N TRP A 637 24.42 -5.04 -18.58
CA TRP A 637 23.88 -4.36 -17.40
C TRP A 637 22.46 -4.81 -17.05
N CYS A 638 21.65 -5.18 -18.05
CA CYS A 638 20.39 -5.86 -17.82
C CYS A 638 20.60 -7.20 -17.11
N GLN A 639 21.60 -7.98 -17.55
CA GLN A 639 21.99 -9.21 -16.88
C GLN A 639 22.53 -8.96 -15.47
N ALA A 640 23.27 -7.86 -15.26
CA ALA A 640 23.76 -7.50 -13.94
C ALA A 640 22.61 -7.20 -12.97
N ALA A 641 21.64 -6.39 -13.39
CA ALA A 641 20.44 -6.12 -12.60
C ALA A 641 19.64 -7.39 -12.31
N ALA A 642 19.46 -8.26 -13.31
CA ALA A 642 18.77 -9.53 -13.15
C ALA A 642 19.52 -10.46 -12.18
N THR A 643 20.86 -10.48 -12.24
CA THR A 643 21.72 -11.25 -11.33
C THR A 643 21.63 -10.72 -9.90
N THR A 644 21.62 -9.40 -9.71
CA THR A 644 21.38 -8.77 -8.40
C THR A 644 20.04 -9.24 -7.80
N LEU A 645 18.94 -9.13 -8.55
CA LEU A 645 17.61 -9.60 -8.09
C LEU A 645 17.58 -11.10 -7.85
N THR A 646 18.26 -11.88 -8.70
CA THR A 646 18.39 -13.34 -8.55
C THR A 646 19.08 -13.69 -7.24
N HIS A 647 20.08 -12.94 -6.81
CA HIS A 647 20.74 -13.20 -5.52
C HIS A 647 19.91 -12.74 -4.32
N CYS A 648 18.99 -11.79 -4.46
CA CYS A 648 18.06 -11.44 -3.37
C CYS A 648 17.16 -12.63 -2.96
N VAL A 649 16.89 -13.56 -3.87
CA VAL A 649 15.95 -14.66 -3.65
C VAL A 649 16.72 -15.95 -3.34
N LEU A 650 16.49 -16.54 -2.16
CA LEU A 650 17.00 -17.86 -1.79
C LEU A 650 15.97 -18.94 -2.18
N LEU A 651 16.44 -20.09 -2.67
CA LEU A 651 15.58 -21.25 -2.93
C LEU A 651 15.49 -22.13 -1.66
N PRO A 652 14.34 -22.77 -1.39
CA PRO A 652 14.19 -23.69 -0.27
C PRO A 652 15.28 -24.78 -0.25
N PRO A 653 15.74 -25.21 0.94
CA PRO A 653 15.20 -24.87 2.27
C PRO A 653 15.66 -23.50 2.81
N LEU A 654 16.49 -22.75 2.07
CA LEU A 654 16.94 -21.42 2.46
C LEU A 654 15.85 -20.37 2.15
N GLY A 655 15.80 -19.28 2.92
CA GLY A 655 14.93 -18.15 2.62
C GLY A 655 13.45 -18.32 2.98
N THR A 656 13.14 -19.10 4.01
CA THR A 656 11.77 -19.41 4.45
C THR A 656 11.25 -18.49 5.56
N THR A 657 11.99 -17.42 5.91
CA THR A 657 11.60 -16.50 6.98
C THR A 657 10.51 -15.51 6.53
N GLU A 658 9.79 -14.91 7.49
CA GLU A 658 8.78 -13.88 7.20
C GLU A 658 9.39 -12.65 6.49
N SER A 659 10.63 -12.29 6.81
CA SER A 659 11.34 -11.20 6.12
C SER A 659 11.63 -11.55 4.66
N ASP A 660 11.94 -12.80 4.36
CA ASP A 660 12.19 -13.25 2.98
C ASP A 660 10.90 -13.25 2.16
N VAL A 661 9.78 -13.65 2.80
CA VAL A 661 8.44 -13.54 2.22
C VAL A 661 8.14 -12.09 1.85
N ARG A 662 8.35 -11.15 2.79
CA ARG A 662 8.12 -9.72 2.54
C ARG A 662 9.00 -9.16 1.43
N LEU A 663 10.29 -9.48 1.45
CA LEU A 663 11.24 -9.05 0.41
C LEU A 663 10.79 -9.55 -0.96
N ARG A 664 10.39 -10.81 -1.10
CA ARG A 664 9.91 -11.34 -2.40
C ARG A 664 8.73 -10.56 -2.94
N LEU A 665 7.77 -10.15 -2.09
CA LEU A 665 6.66 -9.30 -2.53
C LEU A 665 7.14 -7.92 -3.02
N GLN A 666 8.14 -7.33 -2.36
CA GLN A 666 8.74 -6.06 -2.80
C GLN A 666 9.51 -6.16 -4.13
N LEU A 667 10.04 -7.34 -4.46
CA LEU A 667 10.79 -7.57 -5.69
C LEU A 667 9.91 -7.67 -6.94
N ILE A 668 8.59 -7.89 -6.81
CA ILE A 668 7.66 -8.12 -7.93
C ILE A 668 7.80 -7.06 -9.05
N PRO A 669 7.79 -5.74 -8.76
CA PRO A 669 7.92 -4.72 -9.81
C PRO A 669 9.27 -4.76 -10.50
N HIS A 670 10.35 -5.02 -9.75
CA HIS A 670 11.71 -5.07 -10.29
C HIS A 670 11.94 -6.31 -11.16
N VAL A 671 11.45 -7.49 -10.73
CA VAL A 671 11.48 -8.74 -11.49
C VAL A 671 10.72 -8.60 -12.81
N THR A 672 9.52 -8.02 -12.74
CA THR A 672 8.70 -7.80 -13.94
C THR A 672 9.38 -6.86 -14.92
N HIS A 673 9.95 -5.76 -14.42
CA HIS A 673 10.62 -4.77 -15.27
C HIS A 673 11.91 -5.32 -15.90
N VAL A 674 12.72 -6.07 -15.16
CA VAL A 674 13.97 -6.61 -15.70
C VAL A 674 13.70 -7.68 -16.77
N LEU A 675 12.70 -8.55 -16.58
CA LEU A 675 12.30 -9.55 -17.56
C LEU A 675 11.80 -8.90 -18.85
N ARG A 676 11.03 -7.81 -18.74
CA ARG A 676 10.63 -7.00 -19.89
C ARG A 676 11.85 -6.44 -20.63
N CYS A 677 12.79 -5.83 -19.91
CA CYS A 677 14.01 -5.29 -20.52
C CYS A 677 14.83 -6.37 -21.25
N GLN A 678 14.95 -7.57 -20.65
CA GLN A 678 15.61 -8.70 -21.29
C GLN A 678 14.90 -9.09 -22.59
N ASN A 679 13.57 -9.15 -22.59
CA ASN A 679 12.78 -9.44 -23.79
C ASN A 679 12.98 -8.37 -24.88
N ASP A 680 12.90 -7.09 -24.53
CA ASP A 680 13.10 -5.98 -25.47
C ASP A 680 14.51 -6.02 -26.10
N ILE A 681 15.54 -6.29 -25.30
CA ILE A 681 16.93 -6.44 -25.79
C ILE A 681 17.04 -7.65 -26.72
N ASN A 682 16.43 -8.77 -26.37
CA ASN A 682 16.43 -9.98 -27.19
C ASN A 682 15.74 -9.75 -28.54
N LEU A 683 14.59 -9.08 -28.56
CA LEU A 683 13.89 -8.70 -29.79
C LEU A 683 14.78 -7.80 -30.68
N LYS A 684 15.45 -6.80 -30.11
CA LYS A 684 16.40 -5.95 -30.85
C LYS A 684 17.58 -6.76 -31.43
N PHE A 685 18.11 -7.74 -30.69
CA PHE A 685 19.12 -8.65 -31.23
C PHE A 685 18.58 -9.50 -32.39
N GLU A 686 17.35 -10.00 -32.29
CA GLU A 686 16.71 -10.75 -33.36
C GLU A 686 16.50 -9.89 -34.61
N GLU A 687 16.04 -8.65 -34.47
CA GLU A 687 15.90 -7.71 -35.58
C GLU A 687 17.24 -7.40 -36.25
N GLN A 688 18.30 -7.11 -35.47
CA GLN A 688 19.63 -6.88 -36.01
C GLN A 688 20.17 -8.11 -36.75
N ARG A 689 19.85 -9.32 -36.27
CA ARG A 689 20.20 -10.58 -36.96
C ARG A 689 19.40 -10.76 -38.25
N ARG A 690 18.08 -10.51 -38.25
CA ARG A 690 17.23 -10.55 -39.45
C ARG A 690 17.75 -9.59 -40.53
N LYS A 691 18.12 -8.36 -40.13
CA LYS A 691 18.72 -7.36 -41.03
C LYS A 691 20.07 -7.81 -41.60
N ARG A 692 20.87 -8.56 -40.82
CA ARG A 692 22.18 -9.07 -41.24
C ARG A 692 22.11 -10.37 -42.04
N ASN A 693 20.98 -11.09 -42.05
CA ASN A 693 20.88 -12.41 -42.66
C ASN A 693 19.72 -12.63 -43.64
N LYS A 694 20.08 -12.62 -44.93
CA LYS A 694 19.63 -13.61 -45.93
C LYS A 694 20.61 -14.79 -46.11
N LEU A 695 21.80 -14.82 -45.46
CA LEU A 695 22.88 -15.74 -45.84
C LEU A 695 23.74 -16.40 -44.71
N TRP A 696 23.52 -16.18 -43.40
CA TRP A 696 24.36 -16.79 -42.34
C TRP A 696 23.59 -17.61 -41.28
N PRO A 697 23.47 -18.94 -41.40
CA PRO A 697 22.65 -19.74 -40.48
C PRO A 697 23.29 -20.16 -39.14
N LEU A 698 24.55 -19.79 -38.84
CA LEU A 698 25.39 -20.57 -37.90
C LEU A 698 25.67 -19.97 -36.51
N PHE A 699 25.22 -18.76 -36.17
CA PHE A 699 25.29 -18.24 -34.78
C PHE A 699 23.87 -18.04 -34.21
N GLY A 700 23.42 -19.06 -33.46
CA GLY A 700 22.02 -19.28 -33.08
C GLY A 700 21.41 -18.25 -32.11
N LYS A 701 20.06 -18.25 -32.06
CA LYS A 701 19.22 -17.56 -31.06
C LYS A 701 19.78 -17.73 -29.63
N HIS A 702 19.52 -16.77 -28.72
CA HIS A 702 19.86 -16.94 -27.31
C HIS A 702 19.33 -18.30 -26.85
N LYS A 703 20.23 -19.20 -26.47
CA LYS A 703 19.85 -20.55 -26.05
C LYS A 703 19.67 -20.48 -24.54
N PHE A 704 18.45 -20.76 -24.10
CA PHE A 704 18.13 -20.87 -22.68
C PHE A 704 19.16 -21.77 -22.00
N ASN A 705 19.79 -21.24 -20.96
CA ASN A 705 20.97 -21.83 -20.33
C ASN A 705 20.77 -21.99 -18.81
N ARG A 706 21.85 -22.37 -18.10
CA ARG A 706 21.81 -22.62 -16.66
C ARG A 706 21.56 -21.35 -15.83
N THR A 707 22.13 -20.21 -16.24
CA THR A 707 21.90 -18.94 -15.53
C THR A 707 20.45 -18.49 -15.70
N ASP A 708 19.88 -18.68 -16.90
CA ASP A 708 18.48 -18.40 -17.17
C ASP A 708 17.56 -19.31 -16.33
N ALA A 709 17.87 -20.60 -16.27
CA ALA A 709 17.11 -21.57 -15.48
C ALA A 709 17.07 -21.21 -13.99
N ARG A 710 18.22 -20.83 -13.40
CA ARG A 710 18.29 -20.43 -11.99
C ARG A 710 17.52 -19.13 -11.72
N MET A 711 17.68 -18.15 -12.60
CA MET A 711 16.96 -16.88 -12.53
C MET A 711 15.45 -17.10 -12.62
N TYR A 712 14.99 -17.84 -13.62
CA TYR A 712 13.57 -18.12 -13.83
C TYR A 712 12.98 -18.94 -12.68
N ALA A 713 13.71 -19.91 -12.12
CA ALA A 713 13.25 -20.65 -10.95
C ALA A 713 12.99 -19.71 -9.76
N LYS A 714 13.93 -18.80 -9.47
CA LYS A 714 13.80 -17.83 -8.37
C LYS A 714 12.73 -16.77 -8.62
N PHE A 715 12.65 -16.23 -9.83
CA PHE A 715 11.61 -15.26 -10.20
C PHE A 715 10.22 -15.90 -10.22
N SER A 716 10.10 -17.17 -10.61
CA SER A 716 8.82 -17.88 -10.52
C SER A 716 8.32 -18.01 -9.08
N MET A 717 9.23 -18.16 -8.11
CA MET A 717 8.87 -18.18 -6.69
C MET A 717 8.37 -16.82 -6.19
N VAL A 718 8.95 -15.73 -6.68
CA VAL A 718 8.45 -14.37 -6.42
C VAL A 718 7.02 -14.21 -6.94
N TYR A 719 6.76 -14.63 -8.18
CA TYR A 719 5.42 -14.57 -8.76
C TYR A 719 4.42 -15.48 -8.05
N ALA A 720 4.80 -16.72 -7.75
CA ALA A 720 3.92 -17.69 -7.09
C ALA A 720 3.49 -17.22 -5.70
N GLN A 721 4.39 -16.60 -4.94
CA GLN A 721 4.08 -16.04 -3.63
C GLN A 721 3.25 -14.76 -3.71
N GLY A 722 3.38 -13.99 -4.79
CA GLY A 722 2.55 -12.81 -5.05
C GLY A 722 1.16 -13.14 -5.61
N GLY A 723 0.80 -14.42 -5.76
CA GLY A 723 -0.47 -14.84 -6.37
C GLY A 723 -0.51 -14.76 -7.91
N MET A 724 0.60 -14.40 -8.58
CA MET A 724 0.69 -14.34 -10.04
C MET A 724 1.09 -15.69 -10.63
N TRP A 725 0.23 -16.70 -10.44
CA TRP A 725 0.58 -18.08 -10.77
C TRP A 725 0.74 -18.35 -12.27
N THR A 726 0.10 -17.55 -13.13
CA THR A 726 0.28 -17.64 -14.60
C THR A 726 1.69 -17.21 -15.01
N ASP A 727 2.21 -16.12 -14.45
CA ASP A 727 3.59 -15.67 -14.68
C ASP A 727 4.59 -16.67 -14.08
N ALA A 728 4.29 -17.23 -12.90
CA ALA A 728 5.10 -18.28 -12.29
C ALA A 728 5.15 -19.55 -13.16
N GLU A 729 4.00 -20.00 -13.66
CA GLU A 729 3.87 -21.16 -14.54
C GLU A 729 4.70 -20.98 -15.81
N MET A 730 4.63 -19.81 -16.45
CA MET A 730 5.40 -19.52 -17.66
C MET A 730 6.89 -19.77 -17.43
N LEU A 731 7.46 -19.19 -16.37
CA LEU A 731 8.87 -19.35 -16.02
C LEU A 731 9.19 -20.79 -15.61
N GLN A 732 8.33 -21.43 -14.83
CA GLN A 732 8.51 -22.81 -14.37
C GLN A 732 8.53 -23.82 -15.52
N ARG A 733 7.69 -23.63 -16.55
CA ARG A 733 7.71 -24.48 -17.75
C ARG A 733 9.04 -24.40 -18.49
N HIS A 734 9.59 -23.19 -18.69
CA HIS A 734 10.92 -23.03 -19.29
C HIS A 734 12.02 -23.72 -18.48
N VAL A 735 12.01 -23.59 -17.15
CA VAL A 735 12.97 -24.27 -16.28
C VAL A 735 12.79 -25.78 -16.36
N LYS A 736 11.56 -26.29 -16.29
CA LYS A 736 11.24 -27.72 -16.39
C LYS A 736 11.77 -28.30 -17.70
N ASP A 737 11.43 -27.70 -18.83
CA ASP A 737 11.81 -28.20 -20.15
C ASP A 737 13.35 -28.24 -20.29
N PHE A 738 14.03 -27.20 -19.83
CA PHE A 738 15.49 -27.17 -19.82
C PHE A 738 16.11 -28.23 -18.92
N VAL A 739 15.66 -28.32 -17.66
CA VAL A 739 16.18 -29.24 -16.65
C VAL A 739 15.94 -30.69 -17.06
N CYS A 740 14.73 -31.02 -17.53
CA CYS A 740 14.39 -32.35 -18.03
C CYS A 740 15.20 -32.72 -19.28
N SER A 741 15.39 -31.79 -20.22
CA SER A 741 16.21 -32.04 -21.42
C SER A 741 17.70 -32.28 -21.10
N MET A 742 18.21 -31.65 -20.03
CA MET A 742 19.63 -31.74 -19.65
C MET A 742 19.93 -32.94 -18.74
N MET A 743 19.06 -33.22 -17.77
CA MET A 743 19.34 -34.15 -16.67
C MET A 743 18.38 -35.34 -16.62
N GLY A 744 17.35 -35.36 -17.47
CA GLY A 744 16.29 -36.35 -17.44
C GLY A 744 15.17 -36.00 -16.46
N THR A 745 14.01 -36.61 -16.66
CA THR A 745 12.80 -36.38 -15.85
C THR A 745 12.93 -36.90 -14.42
N SER A 746 13.76 -37.92 -14.19
CA SER A 746 13.96 -38.50 -12.85
C SER A 746 14.98 -37.77 -11.98
N HIS A 747 15.63 -36.71 -12.49
CA HIS A 747 16.61 -35.97 -11.70
C HIS A 747 15.93 -35.22 -10.53
N PRO A 748 16.53 -35.17 -9.31
CA PRO A 748 15.90 -34.52 -8.16
C PRO A 748 15.43 -33.08 -8.40
N VAL A 749 16.22 -32.29 -9.14
CA VAL A 749 15.87 -30.91 -9.53
C VAL A 749 14.74 -30.86 -10.56
N ALA A 750 14.66 -31.85 -11.46
CA ALA A 750 13.55 -31.97 -12.40
C ALA A 750 12.24 -32.25 -11.64
N VAL A 751 12.30 -33.11 -10.63
CA VAL A 751 11.18 -33.33 -9.72
C VAL A 751 10.81 -32.03 -9.00
N ASP A 752 11.77 -31.29 -8.42
CA ASP A 752 11.45 -30.06 -7.66
C ASP A 752 10.73 -29.00 -8.51
N ILE A 753 11.20 -28.77 -9.75
CA ILE A 753 10.53 -27.81 -10.64
C ILE A 753 9.16 -28.31 -11.11
N VAL A 754 8.99 -29.61 -11.31
CA VAL A 754 7.67 -30.22 -11.60
C VAL A 754 6.71 -30.03 -10.43
N LEU A 755 7.18 -30.20 -9.19
CA LEU A 755 6.36 -29.99 -8.00
C LEU A 755 5.99 -28.51 -7.82
N ALA A 756 6.93 -27.59 -8.03
CA ALA A 756 6.66 -26.15 -8.01
C ALA A 756 5.61 -25.75 -9.06
N LEU A 757 5.76 -26.26 -10.29
CA LEU A 757 4.78 -26.06 -11.37
C LEU A 757 3.41 -26.64 -11.01
N SER A 758 3.37 -27.86 -10.46
CA SER A 758 2.11 -28.48 -10.03
C SER A 758 1.40 -27.65 -8.96
N GLY A 759 2.14 -27.01 -8.05
CA GLY A 759 1.59 -26.07 -7.05
C GLY A 759 0.97 -24.83 -7.69
N SER A 760 1.64 -24.22 -8.68
CA SER A 760 1.08 -23.10 -9.45
C SER A 760 -0.18 -23.49 -10.22
N LEU A 761 -0.23 -24.71 -10.78
CA LEU A 761 -1.41 -25.25 -11.47
C LEU A 761 -2.57 -25.50 -10.51
N MET A 762 -2.29 -26.03 -9.31
CA MET A 762 -3.28 -26.22 -8.26
C MET A 762 -3.95 -24.90 -7.86
N ASN A 763 -3.15 -23.84 -7.69
CA ASN A 763 -3.67 -22.52 -7.35
C ASN A 763 -4.48 -21.87 -8.49
N GLN A 764 -4.22 -22.27 -9.74
CA GLN A 764 -5.02 -21.93 -10.91
C GLN A 764 -6.20 -22.90 -11.14
N THR A 765 -6.52 -23.75 -10.17
CA THR A 765 -7.68 -24.65 -10.20
C THR A 765 -7.59 -25.76 -11.27
N ARG A 766 -6.37 -26.07 -11.72
CA ARG A 766 -6.04 -27.12 -12.72
C ARG A 766 -5.52 -28.39 -12.03
N ALA A 767 -6.33 -28.96 -11.14
CA ALA A 767 -5.93 -30.07 -10.28
C ALA A 767 -5.60 -31.38 -11.05
N ASN A 768 -6.30 -31.65 -12.15
CA ASN A 768 -6.06 -32.85 -12.96
C ASN A 768 -4.67 -32.82 -13.63
N GLU A 769 -4.28 -31.69 -14.20
CA GLU A 769 -2.96 -31.52 -14.81
C GLU A 769 -1.85 -31.58 -13.76
N ALA A 770 -2.05 -30.94 -12.59
CA ALA A 770 -1.12 -31.03 -11.47
C ALA A 770 -0.93 -32.48 -11.00
N ALA A 771 -2.02 -33.26 -10.88
CA ALA A 771 -1.98 -34.65 -10.46
C ALA A 771 -1.20 -35.54 -11.45
N GLU A 772 -1.37 -35.34 -12.76
CA GLU A 772 -0.63 -36.11 -13.76
C GLU A 772 0.89 -35.84 -13.67
N MET A 773 1.28 -34.58 -13.50
CA MET A 773 2.68 -34.21 -13.29
C MET A 773 3.25 -34.80 -12.00
N GLN A 774 2.48 -34.74 -10.90
CA GLN A 774 2.88 -35.31 -9.61
C GLN A 774 2.97 -36.83 -9.63
N LYS A 775 2.12 -37.52 -10.41
CA LYS A 775 2.19 -38.97 -10.60
C LYS A 775 3.48 -39.40 -11.30
N GLN A 776 3.89 -38.65 -12.33
CA GLN A 776 5.17 -38.88 -13.01
C GLN A 776 6.35 -38.62 -12.06
N ALA A 777 6.29 -37.52 -11.28
CA ALA A 777 7.28 -37.21 -10.27
C ALA A 777 7.35 -38.28 -9.16
N LEU A 778 6.22 -38.85 -8.77
CA LEU A 778 6.15 -39.93 -7.78
C LEU A 778 6.85 -41.18 -8.28
N GLY A 779 6.59 -41.60 -9.51
CA GLY A 779 7.28 -42.74 -10.13
C GLY A 779 8.80 -42.54 -10.15
N ALA A 780 9.25 -41.36 -10.60
CA ALA A 780 10.66 -41.00 -10.55
C ALA A 780 11.25 -41.03 -9.13
N CYS A 781 10.54 -40.53 -8.12
CA CYS A 781 11.01 -40.58 -6.74
C CYS A 781 11.09 -42.00 -6.18
N ILE A 782 10.13 -42.87 -6.50
CA ILE A 782 10.15 -44.28 -6.10
C ILE A 782 11.36 -44.97 -6.73
N ASP A 783 11.61 -44.75 -8.02
CA ASP A 783 12.73 -45.39 -8.74
C ASP A 783 14.09 -44.93 -8.20
N VAL A 784 14.23 -43.64 -7.85
CA VAL A 784 15.53 -43.05 -7.43
C VAL A 784 15.80 -43.20 -5.94
N HIS A 785 14.79 -42.99 -5.10
CA HIS A 785 14.96 -42.91 -3.65
C HIS A 785 14.28 -44.05 -2.89
N GLY A 786 13.40 -44.81 -3.54
CA GLY A 786 12.57 -45.81 -2.91
C GLY A 786 11.24 -45.27 -2.33
N PRO A 787 10.31 -46.18 -1.99
CA PRO A 787 8.93 -45.85 -1.60
C PRO A 787 8.77 -45.33 -0.17
N GLU A 788 9.81 -45.33 0.66
CA GLU A 788 9.78 -44.82 2.05
C GLU A 788 10.59 -43.53 2.23
N HIS A 789 11.26 -43.04 1.19
CA HIS A 789 12.06 -41.82 1.29
C HIS A 789 11.15 -40.59 1.50
N THR A 790 11.58 -39.66 2.36
CA THR A 790 10.82 -38.45 2.71
C THR A 790 10.30 -37.68 1.50
N LYS A 791 11.14 -37.48 0.49
CA LYS A 791 10.73 -36.78 -0.74
C LYS A 791 9.62 -37.53 -1.48
N THR A 792 9.68 -38.86 -1.54
CA THR A 792 8.63 -39.69 -2.15
C THR A 792 7.30 -39.52 -1.41
N LEU A 793 7.34 -39.56 -0.07
CA LEU A 793 6.14 -39.39 0.77
C LEU A 793 5.55 -37.98 0.67
N MET A 794 6.39 -36.96 0.55
CA MET A 794 5.95 -35.58 0.27
C MET A 794 5.23 -35.49 -1.08
N VAL A 795 5.76 -36.12 -2.14
CA VAL A 795 5.09 -36.16 -3.46
C VAL A 795 3.77 -36.93 -3.39
N MET A 796 3.71 -38.04 -2.64
CA MET A 796 2.45 -38.77 -2.40
C MET A 796 1.40 -37.87 -1.74
N ASN A 797 1.79 -37.09 -0.73
CA ASN A 797 0.91 -36.13 -0.07
C ASN A 797 0.40 -35.03 -1.02
N MET A 798 1.28 -34.47 -1.87
CA MET A 798 0.89 -33.49 -2.88
C MET A 798 -0.08 -34.09 -3.92
N LEU A 799 0.19 -35.30 -4.39
CA LEU A 799 -0.68 -36.03 -5.32
C LEU A 799 -2.05 -36.32 -4.70
N ALA A 800 -2.07 -36.78 -3.45
CA ALA A 800 -3.31 -37.00 -2.71
C ALA A 800 -4.12 -35.71 -2.61
N THR A 801 -3.47 -34.58 -2.32
CA THR A 801 -4.12 -33.26 -2.29
C THR A 801 -4.74 -32.92 -3.65
N SER A 802 -4.00 -33.06 -4.75
CA SER A 802 -4.53 -32.81 -6.09
C SER A 802 -5.70 -33.74 -6.43
N TYR A 803 -5.65 -35.00 -6.00
CA TYR A 803 -6.77 -35.93 -6.13
C TYR A 803 -7.99 -35.51 -5.32
N VAL A 804 -7.84 -34.93 -4.12
CA VAL A 804 -8.99 -34.37 -3.37
C VAL A 804 -9.68 -33.27 -4.19
N TYR A 805 -8.92 -32.31 -4.71
CA TYR A 805 -9.50 -31.20 -5.48
C TYR A 805 -10.04 -31.67 -6.85
N GLY A 806 -9.40 -32.66 -7.47
CA GLY A 806 -9.89 -33.33 -8.68
C GLY A 806 -10.98 -34.39 -8.42
N GLY A 807 -11.50 -34.52 -7.19
CA GLY A 807 -12.62 -35.41 -6.86
C GLY A 807 -12.30 -36.91 -6.70
N ARG A 808 -11.04 -37.35 -6.83
CA ARG A 808 -10.60 -38.76 -6.75
C ARG A 808 -10.33 -39.18 -5.30
N PHE A 809 -11.38 -39.19 -4.49
CA PHE A 809 -11.31 -39.36 -3.03
C PHE A 809 -10.73 -40.70 -2.59
N GLN A 810 -11.08 -41.81 -3.25
CA GLN A 810 -10.56 -43.13 -2.87
C GLN A 810 -9.05 -43.25 -3.10
N ALA A 811 -8.57 -42.80 -4.26
CA ALA A 811 -7.14 -42.75 -4.57
C ALA A 811 -6.39 -41.81 -3.62
N ALA A 812 -6.99 -40.66 -3.25
CA ALA A 812 -6.43 -39.77 -2.25
C ALA A 812 -6.32 -40.43 -0.86
N MET A 813 -7.34 -41.20 -0.45
CA MET A 813 -7.36 -41.91 0.83
C MET A 813 -6.18 -42.84 0.95
N SER A 814 -5.99 -43.73 -0.03
CA SER A 814 -4.90 -44.70 -0.03
C SER A 814 -3.53 -44.02 0.06
N LEU A 815 -3.33 -42.93 -0.69
CA LEU A 815 -2.07 -42.18 -0.66
C LEU A 815 -1.82 -41.49 0.68
N TYR A 816 -2.84 -40.86 1.29
CA TYR A 816 -2.70 -40.23 2.60
C TYR A 816 -2.41 -41.24 3.70
N GLU A 817 -3.15 -42.35 3.76
CA GLU A 817 -2.96 -43.39 4.77
C GLU A 817 -1.55 -43.99 4.68
N GLU A 818 -1.10 -44.30 3.47
CA GLU A 818 0.25 -44.83 3.24
C GLU A 818 1.33 -43.80 3.61
N ALA A 819 1.19 -42.54 3.17
CA ALA A 819 2.16 -41.50 3.47
C ALA A 819 2.25 -41.20 4.97
N ILE A 820 1.11 -41.07 5.66
CA ILE A 820 1.05 -40.81 7.12
C ILE A 820 1.65 -41.98 7.89
N ALA A 821 1.32 -43.23 7.54
CA ALA A 821 1.85 -44.41 8.23
C ALA A 821 3.38 -44.47 8.13
N LYS A 822 3.92 -44.27 6.93
CA LYS A 822 5.37 -44.27 6.69
C LYS A 822 6.06 -43.08 7.34
N LEU A 823 5.56 -41.85 7.17
CA LEU A 823 6.14 -40.65 7.79
C LEU A 823 6.14 -40.73 9.32
N THR A 824 5.04 -41.20 9.91
CA THR A 824 4.94 -41.40 11.37
C THR A 824 5.98 -42.40 11.86
N ARG A 825 6.21 -43.50 11.13
CA ARG A 825 7.24 -44.49 11.46
C ARG A 825 8.65 -43.93 11.35
N THR A 826 8.94 -43.11 10.34
CA THR A 826 10.30 -42.62 10.05
C THR A 826 10.69 -41.36 10.82
N LYS A 827 9.76 -40.41 10.99
CA LYS A 827 10.03 -39.07 11.52
C LYS A 827 9.19 -38.71 12.75
N GLY A 828 8.12 -39.47 13.01
CA GLY A 828 7.20 -39.23 14.11
C GLY A 828 5.96 -38.41 13.73
N MET A 829 4.98 -38.40 14.63
CA MET A 829 3.68 -37.73 14.43
C MET A 829 3.76 -36.20 14.53
N SER A 830 4.83 -35.68 15.14
CA SER A 830 5.05 -34.23 15.29
C SER A 830 5.88 -33.62 14.15
N ASP A 831 6.29 -34.41 13.15
CA ASP A 831 7.02 -33.90 12.00
C ASP A 831 6.14 -33.07 11.07
N GLU A 832 6.74 -32.04 10.48
CA GLU A 832 6.09 -31.09 9.58
C GLU A 832 5.37 -31.77 8.40
N ASP A 833 6.02 -32.74 7.74
CA ASP A 833 5.43 -33.43 6.59
C ASP A 833 4.29 -34.36 7.02
N THR A 834 4.43 -35.03 8.18
CA THR A 834 3.36 -35.85 8.76
C THR A 834 2.13 -35.00 9.06
N LEU A 835 2.32 -33.83 9.67
CA LEU A 835 1.23 -32.94 10.04
C LEU A 835 0.52 -32.36 8.80
N ARG A 836 1.25 -32.03 7.73
CA ARG A 836 0.65 -31.62 6.45
C ARG A 836 -0.20 -32.74 5.84
N ALA A 837 0.27 -33.98 5.88
CA ALA A 837 -0.50 -35.12 5.38
C ALA A 837 -1.75 -35.40 6.22
N VAL A 838 -1.65 -35.27 7.54
CA VAL A 838 -2.80 -35.36 8.46
C VAL A 838 -3.84 -34.29 8.17
N ASP A 839 -3.42 -33.04 7.92
CA ASP A 839 -4.32 -31.95 7.53
C ASP A 839 -5.01 -32.23 6.18
N GLY A 840 -4.26 -32.77 5.21
CA GLY A 840 -4.79 -33.22 3.93
C GLY A 840 -5.84 -34.32 4.06
N LEU A 841 -5.61 -35.30 4.94
CA LEU A 841 -6.59 -36.32 5.27
C LEU A 841 -7.85 -35.72 5.94
N GLY A 842 -7.69 -34.70 6.80
CA GLY A 842 -8.82 -33.94 7.35
C GLY A 842 -9.69 -33.30 6.25
N ARG A 843 -9.05 -32.67 5.25
CA ARG A 843 -9.77 -32.11 4.09
C ARG A 843 -10.52 -33.20 3.31
N LEU A 844 -9.94 -34.38 3.19
CA LEU A 844 -10.62 -35.53 2.58
C LEU A 844 -11.84 -35.96 3.41
N MET A 845 -11.72 -36.06 4.73
CA MET A 845 -12.86 -36.39 5.61
C MET A 845 -14.01 -35.38 5.50
N MET A 846 -13.71 -34.10 5.26
CA MET A 846 -14.73 -33.10 4.94
C MET A 846 -15.50 -33.43 3.66
N ARG A 847 -14.83 -33.94 2.62
CA ARG A 847 -15.49 -34.39 1.38
C ARG A 847 -16.40 -35.59 1.63
N TYR A 848 -16.01 -36.51 2.51
CA TYR A 848 -16.84 -37.63 2.98
C TYR A 848 -17.97 -37.24 3.96
N GLN A 849 -18.13 -35.96 4.33
CA GLN A 849 -19.09 -35.49 5.34
C GLN A 849 -18.86 -36.08 6.76
N ARG A 850 -17.62 -36.49 7.07
CA ARG A 850 -17.20 -37.01 8.39
C ARG A 850 -16.59 -35.89 9.22
N HIS A 851 -17.41 -34.91 9.60
CA HIS A 851 -16.93 -33.64 10.18
C HIS A 851 -16.22 -33.77 11.54
N GLY A 852 -16.64 -34.72 12.39
CA GLY A 852 -15.97 -34.93 13.70
C GLY A 852 -14.55 -35.50 13.55
N GLU A 853 -14.34 -36.41 12.61
CA GLU A 853 -13.00 -36.92 12.30
C GLU A 853 -12.13 -35.85 11.64
N ALA A 854 -12.72 -35.04 10.75
CA ALA A 854 -12.03 -33.90 10.16
C ALA A 854 -11.59 -32.89 11.24
N GLU A 855 -12.44 -32.55 12.21
CA GLU A 855 -12.08 -31.65 13.33
C GLU A 855 -10.85 -32.19 14.08
N SER A 856 -10.86 -33.47 14.46
CA SER A 856 -9.75 -34.08 15.21
C SER A 856 -8.43 -34.07 14.42
N LEU A 857 -8.49 -34.38 13.12
CA LEU A 857 -7.31 -34.38 12.24
C LEU A 857 -6.75 -32.95 12.06
N HIS A 858 -7.61 -31.98 11.75
CA HIS A 858 -7.21 -30.59 11.57
C HIS A 858 -6.70 -29.95 12.87
N GLU A 859 -7.28 -30.27 14.02
CA GLU A 859 -6.83 -29.78 15.32
C GLU A 859 -5.41 -30.28 15.64
N ARG A 860 -5.16 -31.58 15.43
CA ARG A 860 -3.82 -32.14 15.58
C ARG A 860 -2.81 -31.48 14.66
N ALA A 861 -3.17 -31.26 13.39
CA ALA A 861 -2.30 -30.58 12.44
C ALA A 861 -2.04 -29.12 12.81
N ALA A 862 -3.08 -28.34 13.13
CA ALA A 862 -2.96 -26.92 13.46
C ALA A 862 -2.10 -26.70 14.72
N VAL A 863 -2.35 -27.47 15.79
CA VAL A 863 -1.57 -27.38 17.03
C VAL A 863 -0.13 -27.86 16.83
N GLY A 864 0.06 -28.92 16.04
CA GLY A 864 1.40 -29.42 15.72
C GLY A 864 2.22 -28.43 14.89
N LEU A 865 1.66 -27.92 13.80
CA LEU A 865 2.33 -26.96 12.91
C LEU A 865 2.60 -25.64 13.63
N GLU A 866 1.70 -25.18 14.50
CA GLU A 866 1.95 -24.00 15.33
C GLU A 866 3.17 -24.18 16.24
N LYS A 867 3.37 -25.37 16.81
CA LYS A 867 4.55 -25.67 17.64
C LYS A 867 5.85 -25.78 16.82
N VAL A 868 5.78 -26.26 15.58
CA VAL A 868 6.95 -26.51 14.72
C VAL A 868 7.36 -25.27 13.92
N LEU A 869 6.39 -24.60 13.28
CA LEU A 869 6.61 -23.50 12.33
C LEU A 869 6.24 -22.13 12.91
N GLY A 870 5.54 -22.09 14.04
CA GLY A 870 5.02 -20.87 14.65
C GLY A 870 3.60 -20.52 14.20
N ARG A 871 2.98 -19.63 14.97
CA ARG A 871 1.55 -19.26 14.83
C ARG A 871 1.22 -18.48 13.55
N THR A 872 2.19 -17.75 12.99
CA THR A 872 2.01 -16.87 11.82
C THR A 872 2.41 -17.52 10.50
N ASN A 873 2.98 -18.74 10.51
CA ASN A 873 3.39 -19.43 9.30
C ASN A 873 2.17 -19.76 8.40
N LEU A 874 2.30 -19.59 7.08
CA LEU A 874 1.20 -19.77 6.13
C LEU A 874 0.59 -21.18 6.13
N ASP A 875 1.38 -22.23 6.42
CA ASP A 875 0.87 -23.60 6.54
C ASP A 875 0.06 -23.78 7.82
N THR A 876 0.54 -23.23 8.94
CA THR A 876 -0.22 -23.17 10.21
C THR A 876 -1.55 -22.45 10.01
N LEU A 877 -1.55 -21.30 9.32
CA LEU A 877 -2.77 -20.55 9.03
C LEU A 877 -3.74 -21.35 8.14
N THR A 878 -3.22 -22.16 7.21
CA THR A 878 -4.04 -23.02 6.34
C THR A 878 -4.70 -24.16 7.12
N ALA A 879 -3.97 -24.79 8.05
CA ALA A 879 -4.53 -25.81 8.94
C ALA A 879 -5.60 -25.21 9.89
N LYS A 880 -5.35 -24.01 10.43
CA LYS A 880 -6.34 -23.28 11.27
C LYS A 880 -7.61 -22.93 10.52
N ALA A 881 -7.51 -22.47 9.26
CA ALA A 881 -8.67 -22.23 8.42
C ALA A 881 -9.47 -23.52 8.17
N SER A 882 -8.77 -24.63 7.88
CA SER A 882 -9.40 -25.94 7.69
C SER A 882 -10.12 -26.42 8.96
N LEU A 883 -9.52 -26.22 10.13
CA LEU A 883 -10.14 -26.50 11.44
C LEU A 883 -11.39 -25.64 11.67
N ALA A 884 -11.33 -24.34 11.37
CA ALA A 884 -12.48 -23.44 11.50
C ALA A 884 -13.66 -23.93 10.64
N MET A 885 -13.40 -24.38 9.41
CA MET A 885 -14.42 -24.93 8.52
C MET A 885 -15.00 -26.25 9.03
N ALA A 886 -14.19 -27.14 9.62
CA ALA A 886 -14.69 -28.36 10.24
C ALA A 886 -15.59 -28.07 11.46
N LYS A 887 -15.17 -27.14 12.33
CA LYS A 887 -15.96 -26.67 13.48
C LYS A 887 -17.29 -26.02 13.05
N LEU A 888 -17.28 -25.23 11.98
CA LEU A 888 -18.51 -24.66 11.40
C LEU A 888 -19.53 -25.75 11.01
N GLN A 889 -19.07 -26.87 10.43
CA GLN A 889 -19.99 -27.96 10.02
C GLN A 889 -20.58 -28.74 11.20
N LEU A 890 -19.93 -28.73 12.36
CA LEU A 890 -20.44 -29.38 13.58
C LEU A 890 -21.53 -28.55 14.28
N GLN A 891 -21.66 -27.27 13.94
CA GLN A 891 -22.64 -26.31 14.48
C GLN A 891 -22.53 -26.13 16.02
N GLY A 892 -23.48 -25.40 16.62
CA GLY A 892 -23.61 -25.27 18.07
C GLY A 892 -22.48 -24.50 18.75
N ASP A 893 -21.98 -25.04 19.86
CA ASP A 893 -20.96 -24.45 20.73
C ASP A 893 -19.58 -24.32 20.09
N LYS A 894 -19.38 -24.91 18.90
CA LYS A 894 -18.12 -24.87 18.15
C LYS A 894 -17.94 -23.60 17.30
N ILE A 895 -19.02 -22.88 16.98
CA ILE A 895 -18.98 -21.72 16.08
C ILE A 895 -18.11 -20.57 16.62
N PRO A 896 -18.16 -20.20 17.92
CA PRO A 896 -17.27 -19.16 18.46
C PRO A 896 -15.78 -19.50 18.32
N ALA A 897 -15.39 -20.75 18.57
CA ALA A 897 -14.01 -21.19 18.37
C ALA A 897 -13.59 -21.17 16.88
N ALA A 898 -14.53 -21.41 15.96
CA ALA A 898 -14.28 -21.27 14.53
C ALA A 898 -14.05 -19.81 14.13
N HIS A 899 -14.81 -18.88 14.72
CA HIS A 899 -14.67 -17.43 14.54
C HIS A 899 -13.26 -16.97 14.94
N ASP A 900 -12.80 -17.28 16.15
CA ASP A 900 -11.48 -16.86 16.63
C ASP A 900 -10.34 -17.37 15.72
N LEU A 901 -10.47 -18.60 15.23
CA LEU A 901 -9.49 -19.19 14.30
C LEU A 901 -9.46 -18.45 12.96
N ILE A 902 -10.62 -18.19 12.35
CA ILE A 902 -10.67 -17.59 11.01
C ILE A 902 -10.33 -16.09 11.04
N GLU A 903 -10.70 -15.38 12.10
CA GLU A 903 -10.34 -13.97 12.31
C GLU A 903 -8.81 -13.84 12.40
N HIS A 904 -8.16 -14.69 13.19
CA HIS A 904 -6.70 -14.73 13.27
C HIS A 904 -6.06 -15.02 11.91
N VAL A 905 -6.59 -15.98 11.15
CA VAL A 905 -6.09 -16.30 9.80
C VAL A 905 -6.23 -15.12 8.85
N TYR A 906 -7.38 -14.46 8.85
CA TYR A 906 -7.65 -13.31 8.00
C TYR A 906 -6.68 -12.17 8.29
N GLU A 907 -6.52 -11.79 9.56
CA GLU A 907 -5.65 -10.66 9.93
C GLU A 907 -4.16 -10.94 9.63
N GLU A 908 -3.67 -12.15 9.91
CA GLU A 908 -2.28 -12.50 9.61
C GLU A 908 -2.01 -12.60 8.09
N ARG A 909 -2.92 -13.19 7.30
CA ARG A 909 -2.78 -13.24 5.83
C ARG A 909 -2.85 -11.85 5.23
N LYS A 910 -3.78 -11.01 5.68
CA LYS A 910 -3.90 -9.61 5.26
C LYS A 910 -2.61 -8.84 5.53
N LYS A 911 -1.98 -9.05 6.68
CA LYS A 911 -0.71 -8.42 7.05
C LYS A 911 0.47 -8.93 6.21
N GLN A 912 0.56 -10.23 5.95
CA GLN A 912 1.72 -10.84 5.28
C GLN A 912 1.65 -10.79 3.75
N LEU A 913 0.46 -10.98 3.18
CA LEU A 913 0.23 -11.15 1.75
C LEU A 913 -0.54 -9.99 1.11
N GLY A 914 -1.23 -9.18 1.92
CA GLY A 914 -2.14 -8.13 1.46
C GLY A 914 -3.61 -8.55 1.47
N LYS A 915 -4.53 -7.58 1.55
CA LYS A 915 -5.98 -7.85 1.67
C LYS A 915 -6.61 -8.48 0.43
N GLU A 916 -5.97 -8.36 -0.73
CA GLU A 916 -6.50 -8.86 -1.99
C GLU A 916 -5.80 -10.11 -2.51
N HIS A 917 -4.76 -10.59 -1.83
CA HIS A 917 -4.13 -11.85 -2.19
C HIS A 917 -5.18 -12.98 -2.20
N PRO A 918 -5.16 -13.91 -3.17
CA PRO A 918 -6.20 -14.95 -3.30
C PRO A 918 -6.45 -15.77 -2.04
N LEU A 919 -5.40 -16.11 -1.29
CA LEU A 919 -5.54 -16.81 0.01
C LEU A 919 -6.18 -15.94 1.12
N THR A 920 -6.05 -14.62 1.04
CA THR A 920 -6.74 -13.68 1.93
C THR A 920 -8.21 -13.58 1.53
N LEU A 921 -8.52 -13.51 0.23
CA LEU A 921 -9.90 -13.53 -0.26
C LEU A 921 -10.64 -14.81 0.11
N LEU A 922 -9.96 -15.96 0.06
CA LEU A 922 -10.51 -17.23 0.55
C LEU A 922 -10.83 -17.16 2.05
N ALA A 923 -9.94 -16.60 2.86
CA ALA A 923 -10.17 -16.42 4.29
C ALA A 923 -11.35 -15.48 4.57
N ILE A 924 -11.55 -14.43 3.77
CA ILE A 924 -12.73 -13.55 3.87
C ILE A 924 -14.01 -14.34 3.57
N CYS A 925 -14.03 -15.17 2.54
CA CYS A 925 -15.19 -16.01 2.22
C CYS A 925 -15.53 -16.99 3.34
N ASP A 926 -14.51 -17.64 3.90
CA ASP A 926 -14.67 -18.55 5.04
C ASP A 926 -15.12 -17.81 6.31
N PHE A 927 -14.59 -16.61 6.55
CA PHE A 927 -14.99 -15.78 7.68
C PHE A 927 -16.45 -15.33 7.54
N ALA A 928 -16.85 -14.86 6.35
CA ALA A 928 -18.24 -14.50 6.08
C ALA A 928 -19.22 -15.68 6.32
N ARG A 929 -18.83 -16.91 5.99
CA ARG A 929 -19.65 -18.10 6.28
C ARG A 929 -19.83 -18.33 7.79
N ILE A 930 -18.82 -18.07 8.60
CA ILE A 930 -18.89 -18.17 10.07
C ILE A 930 -19.73 -17.02 10.64
N GLU A 931 -19.55 -15.79 10.15
CA GLU A 931 -20.36 -14.62 10.53
C GLU A 931 -21.85 -14.85 10.25
N ALA A 932 -22.18 -15.40 9.07
CA ALA A 932 -23.55 -15.78 8.74
C ALA A 932 -24.12 -16.81 9.73
N ALA A 933 -23.32 -17.80 10.15
CA ALA A 933 -23.73 -18.81 11.12
C ALA A 933 -23.90 -18.24 12.55
N LEU A 934 -23.23 -17.13 12.87
CA LEU A 934 -23.45 -16.34 14.10
C LEU A 934 -24.66 -15.39 14.01
N GLY A 935 -25.32 -15.30 12.84
CA GLY A 935 -26.45 -14.42 12.60
C GLY A 935 -26.09 -13.06 11.99
N ASN A 936 -24.80 -12.77 11.79
CA ASN A 936 -24.31 -11.51 11.22
C ASN A 936 -24.36 -11.52 9.68
N THR A 937 -25.55 -11.77 9.13
CA THR A 937 -25.76 -12.03 7.70
C THR A 937 -25.45 -10.82 6.80
N GLU A 938 -25.75 -9.60 7.24
CA GLU A 938 -25.42 -8.36 6.49
C GLU A 938 -23.91 -8.17 6.36
N LYS A 939 -23.17 -8.32 7.47
CA LYS A 939 -21.69 -8.26 7.48
C LYS A 939 -21.09 -9.34 6.58
N ALA A 940 -21.63 -10.56 6.65
CA ALA A 940 -21.19 -11.66 5.80
C ALA A 940 -21.40 -11.35 4.30
N GLU A 941 -22.54 -10.78 3.93
CA GLU A 941 -22.83 -10.38 2.55
C GLU A 941 -21.86 -9.29 2.07
N GLU A 942 -21.65 -8.24 2.86
CA GLU A 942 -20.71 -7.16 2.52
C GLU A 942 -19.30 -7.71 2.27
N MET A 943 -18.83 -8.59 3.16
CA MET A 943 -17.54 -9.25 3.05
C MET A 943 -17.43 -10.10 1.79
N MET A 944 -18.45 -10.92 1.48
CA MET A 944 -18.46 -11.76 0.28
C MET A 944 -18.51 -10.94 -1.01
N LEU A 945 -19.36 -9.91 -1.07
CA LEU A 945 -19.47 -9.04 -2.25
C LEU A 945 -18.17 -8.28 -2.50
N GLY A 946 -17.54 -7.75 -1.44
CA GLY A 946 -16.23 -7.11 -1.52
C GLY A 946 -15.17 -8.07 -2.06
N ALA A 947 -15.05 -9.27 -1.47
CA ALA A 947 -14.08 -10.28 -1.90
C ALA A 947 -14.33 -10.77 -3.34
N LEU A 948 -15.59 -10.99 -3.74
CA LEU A 948 -15.95 -11.44 -5.08
C LEU A 948 -15.68 -10.38 -6.14
N THR A 949 -15.89 -9.11 -5.83
CA THR A 949 -15.58 -8.00 -6.75
C THR A 949 -14.08 -8.00 -7.07
N ILE A 950 -13.25 -8.16 -6.05
CA ILE A 950 -11.80 -8.24 -6.19
C ILE A 950 -11.40 -9.52 -6.95
N ALA A 951 -11.93 -10.69 -6.54
CA ALA A 951 -11.58 -11.97 -7.16
C ALA A 951 -11.95 -12.03 -8.65
N LYS A 952 -13.14 -11.52 -9.04
CA LYS A 952 -13.57 -11.43 -10.45
C LYS A 952 -12.61 -10.60 -11.29
N ARG A 953 -12.16 -9.48 -10.73
CA ARG A 953 -11.25 -8.52 -11.38
C ARG A 953 -9.86 -9.13 -11.60
N ASN A 954 -9.38 -9.95 -10.67
CA ASN A 954 -7.99 -10.42 -10.65
C ASN A 954 -7.79 -11.82 -11.24
N LEU A 955 -8.72 -12.73 -10.92
CA LEU A 955 -8.65 -14.14 -11.32
C LEU A 955 -9.51 -14.43 -12.55
N GLY A 956 -10.44 -13.52 -12.89
CA GLY A 956 -11.43 -13.70 -13.94
C GLY A 956 -12.75 -14.26 -13.42
N GLN A 957 -13.86 -13.95 -14.11
CA GLN A 957 -15.22 -14.31 -13.69
C GLN A 957 -15.46 -15.83 -13.60
N ASP A 958 -14.72 -16.61 -14.38
CA ASP A 958 -14.91 -18.06 -14.53
C ASP A 958 -13.90 -18.88 -13.72
N HIS A 959 -13.01 -18.21 -12.98
CA HIS A 959 -12.11 -18.90 -12.07
C HIS A 959 -12.90 -19.66 -11.01
N GLN A 960 -12.55 -20.92 -10.73
CA GLN A 960 -13.38 -21.78 -9.85
C GLN A 960 -13.50 -21.22 -8.43
N GLY A 961 -12.47 -20.52 -7.92
CA GLY A 961 -12.56 -19.81 -6.64
C GLY A 961 -13.64 -18.71 -6.62
N VAL A 962 -13.86 -18.02 -7.75
CA VAL A 962 -14.94 -17.03 -7.90
C VAL A 962 -16.29 -17.72 -7.93
N LEU A 963 -16.43 -18.81 -8.70
CA LEU A 963 -17.65 -19.60 -8.78
C LEU A 963 -18.05 -20.20 -7.42
N MET A 964 -17.08 -20.68 -6.64
CA MET A 964 -17.30 -21.17 -5.28
C MET A 964 -17.78 -20.05 -4.35
N GLY A 965 -17.12 -18.88 -4.37
CA GLY A 965 -17.56 -17.72 -3.59
C GLY A 965 -18.98 -17.27 -3.97
N MET A 966 -19.32 -17.29 -5.26
CA MET A 966 -20.67 -17.02 -5.76
C MET A 966 -21.69 -18.04 -5.26
N ALA A 967 -21.36 -19.34 -5.27
CA ALA A 967 -22.24 -20.38 -4.73
C ALA A 967 -22.50 -20.18 -3.22
N HIS A 968 -21.49 -19.77 -2.45
CA HIS A 968 -21.64 -19.47 -1.03
C HIS A 968 -22.47 -18.22 -0.77
N LEU A 969 -22.29 -17.15 -1.56
CA LEU A 969 -23.14 -15.97 -1.51
C LEU A 969 -24.61 -16.32 -1.84
N ALA A 970 -24.84 -17.16 -2.85
CA ALA A 970 -26.19 -17.61 -3.16
C ALA A 970 -26.79 -18.43 -2.02
N ASN A 971 -26.01 -19.29 -1.35
CA ASN A 971 -26.48 -20.02 -0.18
C ASN A 971 -26.83 -19.07 0.99
N LEU A 972 -26.07 -17.99 1.19
CA LEU A 972 -26.43 -16.93 2.14
C LEU A 972 -27.77 -16.28 1.78
N TYR A 973 -28.01 -15.99 0.50
CA TYR A 973 -29.29 -15.48 0.01
C TYR A 973 -30.46 -16.46 0.20
N VAL A 974 -30.23 -17.77 0.07
CA VAL A 974 -31.26 -18.77 0.42
C VAL A 974 -31.59 -18.68 1.92
N GLN A 975 -30.58 -18.54 2.79
CA GLN A 975 -30.78 -18.42 4.23
C GLN A 975 -31.51 -17.14 4.64
N THR A 976 -31.30 -16.04 3.91
CA THR A 976 -31.97 -14.75 4.13
C THR A 976 -33.25 -14.56 3.29
N GLN A 977 -33.77 -15.64 2.69
CA GLN A 977 -35.00 -15.66 1.89
C GLN A 977 -34.98 -14.78 0.62
N ARG A 978 -33.81 -14.40 0.14
CA ARG A 978 -33.59 -13.66 -1.12
C ARG A 978 -33.43 -14.63 -2.30
N TYR A 979 -34.47 -15.44 -2.53
CA TYR A 979 -34.37 -16.60 -3.41
C TYR A 979 -34.09 -16.25 -4.89
N GLN A 980 -34.66 -15.16 -5.41
CA GLN A 980 -34.44 -14.77 -6.81
C GLN A 980 -32.98 -14.44 -7.10
N GLU A 981 -32.30 -13.79 -6.15
CA GLU A 981 -30.89 -13.43 -6.28
C GLU A 981 -30.00 -14.69 -6.19
N ALA A 982 -30.33 -15.60 -5.27
CA ALA A 982 -29.69 -16.89 -5.17
C ALA A 982 -29.83 -17.70 -6.48
N GLU A 983 -31.03 -17.78 -7.02
CA GLU A 983 -31.36 -18.50 -8.26
C GLU A 983 -30.56 -17.95 -9.45
N ASN A 984 -30.53 -16.62 -9.62
CA ASN A 984 -29.78 -15.95 -10.70
C ASN A 984 -28.29 -16.31 -10.65
N ILE A 985 -27.71 -16.34 -9.45
CA ILE A 985 -26.30 -16.71 -9.25
C ILE A 985 -26.10 -18.20 -9.53
N LEU A 986 -26.94 -19.06 -8.96
CA LEU A 986 -26.75 -20.51 -9.04
C LEU A 986 -26.93 -21.04 -10.46
N ILE A 987 -27.88 -20.54 -11.24
CA ILE A 987 -28.06 -20.90 -12.66
C ILE A 987 -26.82 -20.54 -13.48
N HIS A 988 -26.11 -19.47 -13.13
CA HIS A 988 -24.84 -19.14 -13.78
C HIS A 988 -23.73 -20.11 -13.36
N VAL A 989 -23.63 -20.42 -12.07
CA VAL A 989 -22.56 -21.25 -11.50
C VAL A 989 -22.67 -22.71 -11.93
N ILE A 990 -23.87 -23.31 -12.03
CA ILE A 990 -24.02 -24.76 -12.32
C ILE A 990 -23.73 -25.17 -13.78
N ARG A 991 -23.42 -24.21 -14.65
CA ARG A 991 -23.19 -24.45 -16.09
C ARG A 991 -21.98 -25.36 -16.30
N PRO A 992 -22.12 -26.54 -16.94
CA PRO A 992 -21.01 -27.47 -17.12
C PRO A 992 -19.80 -26.87 -17.84
N GLU A 993 -20.03 -25.92 -18.75
CA GLU A 993 -18.99 -25.25 -19.54
C GLU A 993 -17.99 -24.50 -18.66
N LYS A 994 -18.41 -24.05 -17.47
CA LYS A 994 -17.56 -23.36 -16.49
C LYS A 994 -16.54 -24.27 -15.81
N TYR A 995 -16.70 -25.59 -15.93
CA TYR A 995 -15.85 -26.59 -15.30
C TYR A 995 -15.08 -27.43 -16.32
N ILE A 996 -15.15 -27.13 -17.62
CA ILE A 996 -14.69 -28.04 -18.69
C ILE A 996 -13.23 -28.47 -18.54
N ASP A 997 -12.36 -27.55 -18.09
CA ASP A 997 -10.92 -27.79 -17.89
C ASP A 997 -10.62 -28.62 -16.61
N SER A 998 -11.62 -28.82 -15.75
CA SER A 998 -11.54 -29.58 -14.50
C SER A 998 -12.52 -30.75 -14.42
N VAL A 999 -13.30 -30.99 -15.47
CA VAL A 999 -14.12 -32.20 -15.62
C VAL A 999 -13.21 -33.42 -15.53
N ARG A 1000 -13.70 -34.46 -14.85
CA ARG A 1000 -12.98 -35.73 -14.75
C ARG A 1000 -13.47 -36.65 -15.85
N ASP A 1001 -12.59 -37.52 -16.34
CA ASP A 1001 -12.97 -38.59 -17.29
C ASP A 1001 -14.12 -39.46 -16.77
N ASP A 1002 -14.25 -39.58 -15.44
CA ASP A 1002 -15.27 -40.37 -14.78
C ASP A 1002 -16.40 -39.53 -14.16
N GLY A 1003 -16.39 -38.19 -14.13
CA GLY A 1003 -17.47 -37.46 -13.45
C GLY A 1003 -17.34 -35.94 -13.33
N GLU A 1004 -18.26 -35.37 -12.58
CA GLU A 1004 -18.45 -33.92 -12.41
C GLU A 1004 -17.53 -33.32 -11.33
N HIS A 1005 -17.28 -32.02 -11.45
CA HIS A 1005 -16.47 -31.29 -10.47
C HIS A 1005 -17.19 -31.18 -9.11
N PRO A 1006 -16.51 -31.41 -7.95
CA PRO A 1006 -17.14 -31.37 -6.63
C PRO A 1006 -17.86 -30.05 -6.31
N ASP A 1007 -17.33 -28.92 -6.76
CA ASP A 1007 -17.95 -27.61 -6.48
C ASP A 1007 -19.26 -27.40 -7.26
N ARG A 1008 -19.38 -28.01 -8.45
CA ARG A 1008 -20.65 -28.02 -9.21
C ARG A 1008 -21.72 -28.83 -8.49
N ILE A 1009 -21.34 -29.98 -7.90
CA ILE A 1009 -22.24 -30.80 -7.07
C ILE A 1009 -22.79 -29.97 -5.89
N ALA A 1010 -21.95 -29.18 -5.22
CA ALA A 1010 -22.39 -28.29 -4.14
C ALA A 1010 -23.36 -27.20 -4.65
N ALA A 1011 -23.06 -26.56 -5.78
CA ALA A 1011 -23.93 -25.55 -6.37
C ALA A 1011 -25.29 -26.12 -6.80
N LEU A 1012 -25.32 -27.34 -7.37
CA LEU A 1012 -26.56 -28.06 -7.69
C LEU A 1012 -27.40 -28.34 -6.44
N TRP A 1013 -26.76 -28.73 -5.33
CA TRP A 1013 -27.45 -28.90 -4.05
C TRP A 1013 -28.06 -27.59 -3.54
N TYR A 1014 -27.32 -26.49 -3.62
CA TYR A 1014 -27.85 -25.18 -3.23
C TYR A 1014 -29.02 -24.74 -4.12
N LEU A 1015 -28.98 -25.01 -5.41
CA LEU A 1015 -30.10 -24.70 -6.32
C LEU A 1015 -31.33 -25.55 -6.02
N MET A 1016 -31.16 -26.85 -5.79
CA MET A 1016 -32.25 -27.74 -5.38
C MET A 1016 -32.90 -27.26 -4.07
N SER A 1017 -32.09 -26.82 -3.12
CA SER A 1017 -32.55 -26.28 -1.83
C SER A 1017 -33.26 -24.94 -2.02
N CYS A 1018 -32.76 -24.07 -2.91
CA CYS A 1018 -33.38 -22.80 -3.26
C CYS A 1018 -34.77 -23.00 -3.89
N TYR A 1019 -34.91 -23.90 -4.86
CA TYR A 1019 -36.22 -24.21 -5.45
C TYR A 1019 -37.18 -24.83 -4.45
N SER A 1020 -36.69 -25.75 -3.60
CA SER A 1020 -37.50 -26.31 -2.52
C SER A 1020 -38.04 -25.24 -1.57
N ALA A 1021 -37.22 -24.26 -1.20
CA ALA A 1021 -37.63 -23.17 -0.30
C ALA A 1021 -38.63 -22.20 -0.95
N GLN A 1022 -38.73 -22.19 -2.28
CA GLN A 1022 -39.72 -21.44 -3.06
C GLN A 1022 -40.97 -22.25 -3.41
N ASP A 1023 -41.11 -23.48 -2.90
CA ASP A 1023 -42.15 -24.45 -3.29
C ASP A 1023 -42.16 -24.79 -4.80
N LYS A 1024 -41.07 -24.50 -5.52
CA LYS A 1024 -40.82 -24.90 -6.92
C LYS A 1024 -40.41 -26.37 -6.99
N ASN A 1025 -41.29 -27.26 -6.52
CA ASN A 1025 -40.97 -28.68 -6.28
C ASN A 1025 -40.63 -29.44 -7.57
N ARG A 1026 -41.19 -29.03 -8.72
CA ARG A 1026 -40.92 -29.68 -10.02
C ARG A 1026 -39.50 -29.37 -10.50
N GLU A 1027 -39.08 -28.12 -10.38
CA GLU A 1027 -37.74 -27.65 -10.70
C GLU A 1027 -36.71 -28.24 -9.73
N ALA A 1028 -37.02 -28.27 -8.43
CA ALA A 1028 -36.19 -28.93 -7.43
C ALA A 1028 -36.01 -30.43 -7.75
N LEU A 1029 -37.08 -31.10 -8.18
CA LEU A 1029 -37.03 -32.50 -8.59
C LEU A 1029 -36.13 -32.71 -9.81
N ASP A 1030 -36.21 -31.87 -10.85
CA ASP A 1030 -35.31 -31.95 -12.00
C ASP A 1030 -33.84 -31.77 -11.61
N ILE A 1031 -33.53 -30.77 -10.80
CA ILE A 1031 -32.17 -30.56 -10.29
C ILE A 1031 -31.71 -31.75 -9.45
N SER A 1032 -32.59 -32.40 -8.69
CA SER A 1032 -32.24 -33.60 -7.92
C SER A 1032 -31.80 -34.77 -8.81
N TYR A 1033 -32.41 -34.93 -10.00
CA TYR A 1033 -31.97 -35.93 -10.98
C TYR A 1033 -30.58 -35.62 -11.53
N GLN A 1034 -30.35 -34.35 -11.90
CA GLN A 1034 -29.04 -33.90 -12.38
C GLN A 1034 -27.96 -34.09 -11.31
N LEU A 1035 -28.26 -33.71 -10.07
CA LEU A 1035 -27.38 -33.86 -8.92
C LEU A 1035 -27.07 -35.33 -8.61
N TYR A 1036 -28.08 -36.21 -8.66
CA TYR A 1036 -27.86 -37.64 -8.44
C TYR A 1036 -26.94 -38.25 -9.51
N ARG A 1037 -27.14 -37.90 -10.78
CA ARG A 1037 -26.22 -38.31 -11.86
C ARG A 1037 -24.80 -37.79 -11.65
N ALA A 1038 -24.65 -36.53 -11.24
CA ALA A 1038 -23.35 -35.95 -10.94
C ALA A 1038 -22.66 -36.67 -9.75
N ILE A 1039 -23.43 -37.14 -8.76
CA ILE A 1039 -22.92 -37.87 -7.60
C ILE A 1039 -22.58 -39.32 -7.91
N GLU A 1040 -23.20 -39.96 -8.92
CA GLU A 1040 -23.03 -41.39 -9.21
C GLU A 1040 -21.55 -41.80 -9.32
N ASN A 1041 -20.73 -40.91 -9.89
CA ASN A 1041 -19.30 -41.12 -10.06
C ASN A 1041 -18.42 -40.24 -9.15
N CYS A 1042 -19.01 -39.54 -8.19
CA CYS A 1042 -18.28 -38.74 -7.23
C CYS A 1042 -17.33 -39.62 -6.41
N GLY A 1043 -16.12 -39.13 -6.16
CA GLY A 1043 -15.10 -39.84 -5.39
C GLY A 1043 -14.26 -40.87 -6.14
N GLY A 1044 -14.67 -41.27 -7.35
CA GLY A 1044 -14.01 -42.35 -8.12
C GLY A 1044 -14.30 -43.75 -7.56
N GLU A 1045 -14.03 -44.78 -8.37
CA GLU A 1045 -14.04 -46.20 -7.96
C GLU A 1045 -15.32 -46.68 -7.24
N GLY A 1046 -16.49 -46.20 -7.65
CA GLY A 1046 -17.78 -46.64 -7.11
C GLY A 1046 -18.17 -46.06 -5.74
N LEU A 1047 -17.41 -45.08 -5.22
CA LEU A 1047 -17.79 -44.38 -3.98
C LEU A 1047 -19.12 -43.63 -4.10
N GLY A 1048 -19.41 -43.05 -5.27
CA GLY A 1048 -20.52 -42.12 -5.48
C GLY A 1048 -21.87 -42.61 -4.94
N LYS A 1049 -22.27 -43.85 -5.27
CA LYS A 1049 -23.53 -44.45 -4.77
C LYS A 1049 -23.55 -44.70 -3.26
N ASN A 1050 -22.39 -44.96 -2.67
CA ASN A 1050 -22.23 -45.23 -1.24
C ASN A 1050 -21.98 -43.97 -0.41
N HIS A 1051 -21.73 -42.84 -1.07
CA HIS A 1051 -21.44 -41.57 -0.44
C HIS A 1051 -22.64 -41.06 0.37
N ILE A 1052 -22.39 -40.42 1.51
CA ILE A 1052 -23.45 -39.88 2.40
C ILE A 1052 -24.35 -38.91 1.64
N MET A 1053 -23.78 -38.10 0.75
CA MET A 1053 -24.52 -37.16 -0.07
C MET A 1053 -25.53 -37.84 -1.02
N ALA A 1054 -25.21 -39.01 -1.58
CA ALA A 1054 -26.13 -39.74 -2.44
C ALA A 1054 -27.41 -40.14 -1.68
N LYS A 1055 -27.24 -40.58 -0.42
CA LYS A 1055 -28.37 -40.91 0.47
C LYS A 1055 -29.23 -39.68 0.76
N LYS A 1056 -28.62 -38.55 1.13
CA LYS A 1056 -29.33 -37.28 1.38
C LYS A 1056 -30.10 -36.80 0.14
N VAL A 1057 -29.52 -36.90 -1.05
CA VAL A 1057 -30.19 -36.52 -2.30
C VAL A 1057 -31.35 -37.44 -2.61
N LEU A 1058 -31.21 -38.75 -2.42
CA LEU A 1058 -32.30 -39.72 -2.60
C LEU A 1058 -33.44 -39.51 -1.62
N GLU A 1059 -33.13 -39.24 -0.35
CA GLU A 1059 -34.13 -38.89 0.67
C GLU A 1059 -34.90 -37.63 0.27
N ARG A 1060 -34.18 -36.55 -0.05
CA ARG A 1060 -34.80 -35.29 -0.46
C ARG A 1060 -35.64 -35.43 -1.73
N ARG A 1061 -35.18 -36.24 -2.68
CA ARG A 1061 -35.92 -36.54 -3.90
C ARG A 1061 -37.24 -37.27 -3.61
N ARG A 1062 -37.25 -38.25 -2.71
CA ARG A 1062 -38.50 -38.93 -2.31
C ARG A 1062 -39.49 -37.96 -1.67
N GLU A 1063 -39.01 -37.02 -0.86
CA GLU A 1063 -39.86 -35.98 -0.27
C GLU A 1063 -40.51 -35.10 -1.35
N LEU A 1064 -39.74 -34.69 -2.37
CA LEU A 1064 -40.24 -33.91 -3.50
C LEU A 1064 -41.21 -34.69 -4.41
N GLU A 1065 -40.95 -35.98 -4.65
CA GLU A 1065 -41.87 -36.86 -5.40
C GLU A 1065 -43.19 -37.04 -4.64
N THR A 1066 -43.14 -37.12 -3.30
CA THR A 1066 -44.35 -37.23 -2.46
C THR A 1066 -45.15 -35.93 -2.44
N SER A 1067 -44.49 -34.76 -2.43
CA SER A 1067 -45.18 -33.47 -2.38
C SER A 1067 -45.90 -33.09 -3.68
N LEU A 1068 -45.48 -33.63 -4.82
CA LEU A 1068 -46.13 -33.42 -6.13
C LEU A 1068 -47.35 -34.33 -6.37
N GLY A 1069 -47.57 -35.34 -5.52
CA GLY A 1069 -48.60 -36.36 -5.69
C GLY A 1069 -48.32 -37.32 -6.86
N PRO A 1070 -49.03 -38.46 -6.95
CA PRO A 1070 -48.94 -39.33 -8.12
C PRO A 1070 -49.59 -38.62 -9.32
N GLY A 1071 -48.74 -38.08 -10.20
CA GLY A 1071 -49.14 -37.48 -11.48
C GLY A 1071 -49.42 -38.50 -12.56
#